data_AF-A0A1F9YV19-F1
#
_entry.id   AF-A0A1F9YV19-F1
#
_cell.length_a   1.000
_cell.length_b   1.000
_cell.length_c   1.000
_cell.angle_alpha   90.00
_cell.angle_beta   90.00
_cell.angle_gamma   90.00
#
_symmetry.space_group_name_H-M   'P 1'
#
loop_
_entity.id
_entity.type
_entity.pdbx_description
1 polymer ?
#
loop_
_entity_poly.entity_id
_entity_poly.type
_entity_poly.pdbx_seq_one_letter_code
_entity_poly.pdbx_strand_id
1 'polypeptide(L)'
;MKKQNPKSKFKNKNIVIQRENAWQDFNYSKNDIITASIIVFSLLVVYLSFLCKHFFFDGLMYASIVEAKEPGWQTRLGWANHLSFNYYGHAFWFLLKQIGIERDGYSALQIMNSFFGAFTVGIFFLFLKKIINKVWISVVFSYLLAFSYAFWYRSVDAQVYPPSIFWLLISFVLTWSYIRQKSKLKLLILAVTTGLAVLAHQGNVFFIPMVITGICISNKNKIKDTIVFGLICGILVAVPYLYVLAYQEQTLVDRNTGQIELNKTTITNSFNWLRGNAGDYTPDDDKYVNNYWRPEIKNLFTDFKSTIWAMWFAKGNYYNYGNPSDSGLIWMTISKILFIFISLFLFFKEKIYQKYKTLFLLTLTWWVTYMVFVSWFNSGNPDYWYQHWMPILVLIACSLYEFFKDENLSLLLRKIILGLFLCSIIIIPVVNFFDSIYPISKVENNEIYARTLFIKKYVKKGGVVIISGISYSNPQKVYIPAFANVGRISFDLIFVYNSKEKGLQILKNQLEMLMNQGVDTYVLSEIFSDDTADGLKQWKVSMNEIKEIFKPYEFKVLGVYYDGMKVMQMFPKKNSVVYLRKTALEHYNAKEYNKCLDSFQVIPEKDRTAFDYKIIGNCYIFKNDRNDAVLNWKKALNMDPQDNNLKDILRKYGQ
;
A
#
# COMPACT_ATOMS: atom_id res chain seq x y z
N MET A 1 -0.03 -83.61 -45.26
CA MET A 1 0.11 -82.14 -45.10
C MET A 1 -0.46 -81.72 -43.74
N LYS A 2 0.38 -81.43 -42.74
CA LYS A 2 -0.02 -80.91 -41.43
C LYS A 2 0.29 -79.41 -41.37
N LYS A 3 -0.73 -78.56 -41.13
CA LYS A 3 -0.61 -77.10 -40.99
C LYS A 3 0.21 -76.76 -39.73
N GLN A 4 1.36 -76.11 -39.92
CA GLN A 4 2.10 -75.46 -38.84
C GLN A 4 1.45 -74.13 -38.47
N ASN A 5 1.27 -73.92 -37.17
CA ASN A 5 0.57 -72.82 -36.55
C ASN A 5 1.57 -71.68 -36.23
N PRO A 6 1.42 -70.45 -36.77
CA PRO A 6 2.34 -69.35 -36.51
C PRO A 6 1.89 -68.59 -35.25
N LYS A 7 2.06 -69.21 -34.08
CA LYS A 7 1.85 -68.53 -32.79
C LYS A 7 2.95 -68.90 -31.82
N SER A 8 4.00 -68.08 -31.76
CA SER A 8 4.70 -67.67 -30.52
C SER A 8 6.07 -67.08 -30.83
N LYS A 9 6.13 -65.77 -31.08
CA LYS A 9 7.39 -65.02 -30.94
C LYS A 9 7.16 -63.52 -30.73
N PHE A 10 6.14 -63.13 -29.96
CA PHE A 10 6.16 -61.84 -29.28
C PHE A 10 6.84 -62.03 -27.93
N LYS A 11 8.19 -62.00 -27.95
CA LYS A 11 8.97 -61.75 -26.75
C LYS A 11 8.53 -60.38 -26.21
N ASN A 12 7.94 -60.37 -25.02
CA ASN A 12 7.73 -59.17 -24.21
C ASN A 12 9.06 -58.39 -24.14
N LYS A 13 9.22 -57.39 -25.00
CA LYS A 13 10.11 -56.27 -24.69
C LYS A 13 9.45 -55.61 -23.49
N ASN A 14 10.06 -55.76 -22.31
CA ASN A 14 9.80 -54.90 -21.17
C ASN A 14 10.06 -53.46 -21.62
N ILE A 15 9.03 -52.80 -22.16
CA ILE A 15 9.03 -51.36 -22.36
C ILE A 15 8.97 -50.81 -20.95
N VAL A 16 10.15 -50.51 -20.40
CA VAL A 16 10.27 -49.65 -19.23
C VAL A 16 9.73 -48.31 -19.70
N ILE A 17 8.44 -48.07 -19.44
CA ILE A 17 7.84 -46.75 -19.57
C ILE A 17 8.54 -45.93 -18.49
N GLN A 18 9.64 -45.28 -18.85
CA GLN A 18 10.21 -44.23 -18.03
C GLN A 18 9.10 -43.20 -17.86
N ARG A 19 8.47 -43.17 -16.69
CA ARG A 19 7.55 -42.10 -16.32
C ARG A 19 8.36 -40.82 -16.41
N GLU A 20 8.17 -40.04 -17.47
CA GLU A 20 8.74 -38.71 -17.57
C GLU A 20 8.38 -37.97 -16.29
N ASN A 21 9.40 -37.46 -15.59
CA ASN A 21 9.19 -36.70 -14.38
C ASN A 21 8.37 -35.46 -14.76
N ALA A 22 7.15 -35.37 -14.25
CA ALA A 22 6.26 -34.25 -14.53
C ALA A 22 6.87 -32.89 -14.14
N TRP A 23 7.94 -32.86 -13.36
CA TRP A 23 8.63 -31.64 -12.92
C TRP A 23 9.93 -31.34 -13.69
N GLN A 24 10.19 -32.00 -14.83
CA GLN A 24 11.44 -31.80 -15.58
C GLN A 24 11.68 -30.35 -16.04
N ASP A 25 10.61 -29.55 -16.17
CA ASP A 25 10.75 -28.13 -16.52
C ASP A 25 11.48 -27.33 -15.44
N PHE A 26 11.41 -27.79 -14.18
CA PHE A 26 12.04 -27.18 -13.02
C PHE A 26 13.42 -27.79 -12.70
N ASN A 27 13.90 -28.72 -13.53
CA ASN A 27 15.27 -29.18 -13.45
C ASN A 27 16.18 -28.16 -14.13
N TYR A 28 17.00 -27.49 -13.31
CA TYR A 28 18.01 -26.52 -13.72
C TYR A 28 19.40 -27.05 -13.41
N SER A 29 20.40 -26.61 -14.17
CA SER A 29 21.78 -26.95 -13.84
C SER A 29 22.21 -26.22 -12.56
N LYS A 30 23.22 -26.75 -11.86
CA LYS A 30 23.83 -26.09 -10.69
C LYS A 30 24.23 -24.64 -11.01
N ASN A 31 24.77 -24.42 -12.21
CA ASN A 31 25.21 -23.10 -12.66
C ASN A 31 24.04 -22.12 -12.86
N ASP A 32 22.90 -22.60 -13.36
CA ASP A 32 21.71 -21.76 -13.51
C ASP A 32 21.18 -21.33 -12.14
N ILE A 33 21.14 -22.23 -11.15
CA ILE A 33 20.74 -21.91 -9.79
C ILE A 33 21.70 -20.91 -9.15
N ILE A 34 23.01 -21.13 -9.25
CA ILE A 34 24.03 -20.18 -8.76
C ILE A 34 23.84 -18.81 -9.40
N THR A 35 23.62 -18.75 -10.72
CA THR A 35 23.40 -17.47 -11.43
C THR A 35 22.14 -16.78 -10.93
N ALA A 36 21.04 -17.50 -10.75
CA ALA A 36 19.80 -16.96 -10.21
C ALA A 36 20.01 -16.40 -8.78
N SER A 37 20.73 -17.13 -7.93
CA SER A 37 21.07 -16.69 -6.57
C SER A 37 21.93 -15.43 -6.56
N ILE A 38 22.93 -15.33 -7.46
CA ILE A 38 23.75 -14.12 -7.61
C ILE A 38 22.88 -12.94 -8.03
N ILE A 39 21.97 -13.12 -9.00
CA ILE A 39 21.04 -12.07 -9.42
C ILE A 39 20.19 -11.61 -8.23
N VAL A 40 19.55 -12.54 -7.50
CA VAL A 40 18.73 -12.23 -6.32
C VAL A 40 19.54 -11.45 -5.28
N PHE A 41 20.72 -11.95 -4.91
CA PHE A 41 21.56 -11.31 -3.91
C PHE A 41 22.03 -9.92 -4.34
N SER A 42 22.49 -9.78 -5.59
CA SER A 42 22.93 -8.49 -6.13
C SER A 42 21.80 -7.45 -6.12
N LEU A 43 20.59 -7.86 -6.50
CA LEU A 43 19.42 -6.98 -6.51
C LEU A 43 18.96 -6.64 -5.09
N LEU A 44 19.03 -7.57 -4.14
CA LEU A 44 18.74 -7.27 -2.74
C LEU A 44 19.68 -6.20 -2.20
N VAL A 45 20.98 -6.32 -2.45
CA VAL A 45 21.97 -5.31 -2.04
C VAL A 45 21.62 -3.96 -2.65
N VAL A 46 21.31 -3.90 -3.95
CA VAL A 46 20.95 -2.65 -4.63
C VAL A 46 19.63 -2.08 -4.08
N TYR A 47 18.56 -2.85 -4.04
CA TYR A 47 17.25 -2.40 -3.58
C TYR A 47 17.28 -1.91 -2.14
N LEU A 48 17.93 -2.64 -1.23
CA LEU A 48 18.06 -2.24 0.17
C LEU A 48 18.96 -1.01 0.37
N SER A 49 19.89 -0.75 -0.56
CA SER A 49 20.73 0.46 -0.52
C SER A 49 19.99 1.72 -0.96
N PHE A 50 18.90 1.57 -1.73
CA PHE A 50 18.15 2.68 -2.32
C PHE A 50 16.65 2.60 -2.00
N LEU A 51 16.32 2.35 -0.73
CA LEU A 51 14.93 2.35 -0.26
C LEU A 51 14.26 3.71 -0.49
N CYS A 52 13.01 3.68 -0.94
CA CYS A 52 12.23 4.89 -1.19
C CYS A 52 12.09 5.73 0.10
N LYS A 53 12.30 7.03 0.02
CA LYS A 53 12.00 7.99 1.10
C LYS A 53 10.81 8.89 0.76
N HIS A 54 10.19 8.68 -0.40
CA HIS A 54 8.94 9.32 -0.82
C HIS A 54 7.76 8.41 -0.49
N PHE A 55 7.19 8.60 0.69
CA PHE A 55 6.20 7.68 1.23
C PHE A 55 4.80 7.97 0.72
N PHE A 56 4.12 6.90 0.33
CA PHE A 56 2.73 6.95 -0.09
C PHE A 56 1.79 6.87 1.09
N PHE A 57 0.64 7.54 0.95
CA PHE A 57 -0.45 7.45 1.92
C PHE A 57 -0.81 5.99 2.22
N ASP A 58 -1.04 5.19 1.16
CA ASP A 58 -1.40 3.78 1.29
C ASP A 58 -0.33 2.97 2.01
N GLY A 59 0.94 3.15 1.66
CA GLY A 59 2.06 2.46 2.32
C GLY A 59 2.17 2.81 3.81
N LEU A 60 1.92 4.08 4.18
CA LEU A 60 1.93 4.51 5.59
C LEU A 60 0.76 3.95 6.39
N MET A 61 -0.41 3.84 5.75
CA MET A 61 -1.57 3.17 6.34
C MET A 61 -1.31 1.66 6.52
N TYR A 62 -0.74 0.97 5.52
CA TYR A 62 -0.37 -0.44 5.68
C TYR A 62 0.65 -0.63 6.79
N ALA A 63 1.63 0.27 6.90
CA ALA A 63 2.62 0.25 7.95
C ALA A 63 2.00 0.37 9.35
N SER A 64 1.02 1.26 9.57
CA SER A 64 0.39 1.43 10.88
C SER A 64 -0.39 0.18 11.32
N ILE A 65 -1.05 -0.50 10.39
CA ILE A 65 -1.76 -1.77 10.61
C ILE A 65 -0.75 -2.88 10.91
N VAL A 66 0.30 -3.01 10.09
CA VAL A 66 1.35 -4.04 10.22
C VAL A 66 2.08 -3.96 11.57
N GLU A 67 2.34 -2.76 12.08
CA GLU A 67 3.00 -2.55 13.39
C GLU A 67 2.06 -2.72 14.59
N ALA A 68 0.77 -3.01 14.36
CA ALA A 68 -0.23 -3.06 15.42
C ALA A 68 -0.34 -1.74 16.23
N LYS A 69 -0.09 -0.58 15.60
CA LYS A 69 -0.16 0.73 16.26
C LYS A 69 -1.59 1.20 16.50
N GLU A 70 -2.53 0.76 15.69
CA GLU A 70 -3.93 1.17 15.77
C GLU A 70 -4.77 0.20 16.62
N PRO A 71 -5.71 0.69 17.45
CA PRO A 71 -6.73 -0.16 18.07
C PRO A 71 -7.51 -0.93 17.00
N GLY A 72 -7.70 -2.24 17.20
CA GLY A 72 -8.39 -3.10 16.23
C GLY A 72 -7.58 -3.44 14.97
N TRP A 73 -6.26 -3.29 14.98
CA TRP A 73 -5.40 -3.63 13.83
C TRP A 73 -5.61 -5.06 13.30
N GLN A 74 -5.96 -6.03 14.16
CA GLN A 74 -6.21 -7.42 13.75
C GLN A 74 -7.37 -7.49 12.75
N THR A 75 -8.41 -6.71 12.98
CA THR A 75 -9.57 -6.59 12.09
C THR A 75 -9.31 -5.60 10.95
N ARG A 76 -8.06 -5.22 10.70
CA ARG A 76 -7.66 -4.38 9.54
C ARG A 76 -6.54 -5.02 8.71
N LEU A 77 -6.10 -6.22 9.09
CA LEU A 77 -5.14 -7.01 8.29
C LEU A 77 -5.73 -7.38 6.93
N GLY A 78 -7.04 -7.65 6.85
CA GLY A 78 -7.73 -7.75 5.56
C GLY A 78 -8.09 -6.35 5.05
N TRP A 79 -7.46 -5.89 3.97
CA TRP A 79 -7.83 -4.63 3.32
C TRP A 79 -8.49 -4.89 1.96
N ALA A 80 -9.51 -4.09 1.60
CA ALA A 80 -10.41 -4.30 0.47
C ALA A 80 -9.77 -4.90 -0.78
N ASN A 81 -8.82 -4.16 -1.35
CA ASN A 81 -8.16 -4.48 -2.60
C ASN A 81 -6.88 -5.32 -2.43
N HIS A 82 -6.42 -5.57 -1.19
CA HIS A 82 -5.12 -6.17 -0.86
C HIS A 82 -5.18 -7.13 0.32
N LEU A 83 -6.13 -8.05 0.27
CA LEU A 83 -6.55 -8.85 1.43
C LEU A 83 -5.41 -9.60 2.14
N SER A 84 -4.41 -10.09 1.41
CA SER A 84 -3.26 -10.82 1.98
C SER A 84 -2.02 -9.96 2.24
N PHE A 85 -1.97 -8.71 1.76
CA PHE A 85 -0.75 -7.91 1.80
C PHE A 85 -0.32 -7.57 3.23
N ASN A 86 -1.23 -7.06 4.07
CA ASN A 86 -0.89 -6.74 5.46
C ASN A 86 -0.61 -8.00 6.29
N TYR A 87 -1.16 -9.16 5.92
CA TYR A 87 -0.79 -10.43 6.56
C TYR A 87 0.67 -10.79 6.25
N TYR A 88 1.10 -10.68 5.00
CA TYR A 88 2.52 -10.86 4.65
C TYR A 88 3.38 -9.84 5.39
N GLY A 89 2.97 -8.57 5.39
CA GLY A 89 3.68 -7.48 6.06
C GLY A 89 3.84 -7.71 7.55
N HIS A 90 2.76 -8.09 8.25
CA HIS A 90 2.77 -8.35 9.68
C HIS A 90 3.62 -9.56 10.04
N ALA A 91 3.49 -10.67 9.30
CA ALA A 91 4.32 -11.86 9.50
C ALA A 91 5.81 -11.53 9.28
N PHE A 92 6.13 -10.76 8.24
CA PHE A 92 7.49 -10.37 7.93
C PHE A 92 8.08 -9.39 8.95
N TRP A 93 7.32 -8.36 9.35
CA TRP A 93 7.71 -7.43 10.40
C TRP A 93 7.95 -8.14 11.73
N PHE A 94 7.05 -9.06 12.11
CA PHE A 94 7.21 -9.87 13.30
C PHE A 94 8.48 -10.73 13.22
N LEU A 95 8.74 -11.38 12.08
CA LEU A 95 9.96 -12.16 11.87
C LEU A 95 11.23 -11.31 12.01
N LEU A 96 11.28 -10.11 11.41
CA LEU A 96 12.40 -9.18 11.56
C LEU A 96 12.65 -8.84 13.04
N LYS A 97 11.58 -8.59 13.79
CA LYS A 97 11.66 -8.34 15.23
C LYS A 97 12.21 -9.53 16.00
N GLN A 98 11.79 -10.76 15.68
CA GLN A 98 12.29 -11.97 16.34
C GLN A 98 13.79 -12.21 16.12
N ILE A 99 14.34 -11.77 15.00
CA ILE A 99 15.78 -11.87 14.71
C ILE A 99 16.58 -10.62 15.14
N GLY A 100 15.98 -9.74 15.93
CA GLY A 100 16.64 -8.54 16.49
C GLY A 100 16.76 -7.35 15.54
N ILE A 101 16.06 -7.37 14.40
CA ILE A 101 16.01 -6.26 13.45
C ILE A 101 14.79 -5.40 13.77
N GLU A 102 14.97 -4.40 14.64
CA GLU A 102 13.92 -3.45 15.00
C GLU A 102 13.78 -2.36 13.92
N ARG A 103 12.75 -2.50 13.08
CA ARG A 103 12.39 -1.52 12.04
C ARG A 103 10.93 -1.11 12.20
N ASP A 104 10.63 0.11 11.77
CA ASP A 104 9.24 0.54 11.62
C ASP A 104 8.55 -0.26 10.50
N GLY A 105 7.22 -0.25 10.51
CA GLY A 105 6.36 -1.02 9.62
C GLY A 105 6.59 -0.69 8.17
N TYR A 106 6.83 0.59 7.86
CA TYR A 106 7.08 1.01 6.49
C TYR A 106 8.40 0.45 6.00
N SER A 107 9.47 0.62 6.79
CA SER A 107 10.77 0.03 6.51
C SER A 107 10.70 -1.50 6.37
N ALA A 108 9.93 -2.19 7.23
CA ALA A 108 9.74 -3.64 7.13
C ALA A 108 9.03 -4.06 5.84
N LEU A 109 7.99 -3.33 5.43
CA LEU A 109 7.30 -3.55 4.16
C LEU A 109 8.21 -3.27 2.95
N GLN A 110 9.06 -2.24 3.00
CA GLN A 110 10.05 -1.98 1.95
C GLN A 110 11.06 -3.12 1.81
N ILE A 111 11.55 -3.63 2.93
CA ILE A 111 12.46 -4.78 2.95
C ILE A 111 11.75 -6.00 2.36
N MET A 112 10.53 -6.31 2.83
CA MET A 112 9.72 -7.41 2.30
C MET A 112 9.55 -7.31 0.78
N ASN A 113 9.24 -6.12 0.28
CA ASN A 113 9.08 -5.87 -1.14
C ASN A 113 10.37 -6.01 -1.93
N SER A 114 11.50 -5.62 -1.36
CA SER A 114 12.81 -5.83 -1.98
C SER A 114 13.10 -7.33 -2.14
N PHE A 115 12.74 -8.15 -1.13
CA PHE A 115 12.80 -9.61 -1.23
C PHE A 115 11.92 -10.15 -2.35
N PHE A 116 10.62 -9.83 -2.35
CA PHE A 116 9.71 -10.30 -3.40
C PHE A 116 10.14 -9.85 -4.79
N GLY A 117 10.57 -8.59 -4.95
CA GLY A 117 11.09 -8.05 -6.21
C GLY A 117 12.33 -8.80 -6.71
N ALA A 118 13.34 -9.00 -5.86
CA ALA A 118 14.56 -9.71 -6.23
C ALA A 118 14.31 -11.18 -6.58
N PHE A 119 13.53 -11.90 -5.77
CA PHE A 119 13.16 -13.29 -6.04
C PHE A 119 12.36 -13.44 -7.32
N THR A 120 11.45 -12.50 -7.60
CA THR A 120 10.71 -12.45 -8.85
C THR A 120 11.65 -12.40 -10.05
N VAL A 121 12.68 -11.54 -10.02
CA VAL A 121 13.66 -11.45 -11.11
C VAL A 121 14.50 -12.73 -11.23
N GLY A 122 14.88 -13.37 -10.11
CA GLY A 122 15.60 -14.64 -10.12
C GLY A 122 14.78 -15.79 -10.75
N ILE A 123 13.49 -15.89 -10.44
CA ILE A 123 12.58 -16.86 -11.06
C ILE A 123 12.40 -16.54 -12.55
N PHE A 124 12.30 -15.25 -12.89
CA PHE A 124 12.19 -14.79 -14.28
C PHE A 124 13.42 -15.18 -15.10
N PHE A 125 14.62 -15.04 -14.52
CA PHE A 125 15.87 -15.52 -15.12
C PHE A 125 15.81 -17.02 -15.43
N LEU A 126 15.42 -17.84 -14.45
CA LEU A 126 15.33 -19.30 -14.62
C LEU A 126 14.33 -19.66 -15.73
N PHE A 127 13.19 -18.98 -15.76
CA PHE A 127 12.19 -19.17 -16.81
C PHE A 127 12.73 -18.82 -18.20
N LEU A 128 13.37 -17.66 -18.36
CA LEU A 128 14.01 -17.27 -19.62
C LEU A 128 15.10 -18.26 -20.02
N LYS A 129 15.92 -18.71 -19.06
CA LYS A 129 16.99 -19.68 -19.30
C LYS A 129 16.43 -21.01 -19.80
N LYS A 130 15.27 -21.43 -19.30
CA LYS A 130 14.57 -22.63 -19.76
C LYS A 130 14.11 -22.52 -21.21
N ILE A 131 13.67 -21.34 -21.65
CA ILE A 131 13.14 -21.12 -23.01
C ILE A 131 14.27 -20.92 -24.02
N ILE A 132 15.24 -20.06 -23.69
CA ILE A 132 16.24 -19.52 -24.63
C ILE A 132 17.55 -20.33 -24.61
N ASN A 133 17.84 -21.03 -23.51
CA ASN A 133 19.08 -21.76 -23.30
C ASN A 133 20.38 -20.92 -23.44
N LYS A 134 20.31 -19.59 -23.45
CA LYS A 134 21.48 -18.67 -23.45
C LYS A 134 21.49 -17.81 -22.20
N VAL A 135 22.47 -18.06 -21.33
CA VAL A 135 22.58 -17.41 -20.00
C VAL A 135 22.61 -15.89 -20.12
N TRP A 136 23.47 -15.35 -20.99
CA TRP A 136 23.64 -13.89 -21.09
C TRP A 136 22.35 -13.16 -21.51
N ILE A 137 21.56 -13.73 -22.45
CA ILE A 137 20.27 -13.14 -22.85
C ILE A 137 19.32 -13.14 -21.65
N SER A 138 19.23 -14.26 -20.94
CA SER A 138 18.40 -14.37 -19.74
C SER A 138 18.82 -13.38 -18.66
N VAL A 139 20.12 -13.20 -18.42
CA VAL A 139 20.65 -12.21 -17.47
C VAL A 139 20.27 -10.78 -17.88
N VAL A 140 20.50 -10.42 -19.14
CA VAL A 140 20.21 -9.07 -19.66
C VAL A 140 18.73 -8.72 -19.49
N PHE A 141 17.82 -9.62 -19.88
CA PHE A 141 16.38 -9.36 -19.77
C PHE A 141 15.87 -9.39 -18.33
N SER A 142 16.49 -10.19 -17.46
CA SER A 142 16.20 -10.16 -16.02
C SER A 142 16.60 -8.83 -15.38
N TYR A 143 17.79 -8.30 -15.68
CA TYR A 143 18.18 -6.98 -15.17
C TYR A 143 17.38 -5.85 -15.83
N LEU A 144 17.00 -5.99 -17.10
CA LEU A 144 16.11 -5.06 -17.76
C LEU A 144 14.75 -4.96 -17.05
N LEU A 145 14.17 -6.09 -16.61
CA LEU A 145 12.99 -6.09 -15.73
C LEU A 145 13.32 -5.42 -14.39
N ALA A 146 14.40 -5.84 -13.73
CA ALA A 146 14.77 -5.38 -12.39
C ALA A 146 14.99 -3.87 -12.29
N PHE A 147 15.51 -3.25 -13.34
CA PHE A 147 15.82 -1.83 -13.39
C PHE A 147 14.87 -1.02 -14.28
N SER A 148 13.76 -1.62 -14.70
CA SER A 148 12.62 -0.87 -15.23
C SER A 148 12.05 0.03 -14.14
N TYR A 149 11.59 1.23 -14.49
CA TYR A 149 11.23 2.26 -13.52
C TYR A 149 10.19 1.78 -12.51
N ALA A 150 9.02 1.34 -12.98
CA ALA A 150 7.93 0.94 -12.09
C ALA A 150 8.26 -0.32 -11.28
N PHE A 151 8.96 -1.30 -11.86
CA PHE A 151 9.35 -2.50 -11.12
C PHE A 151 10.35 -2.19 -10.00
N TRP A 152 11.40 -1.40 -10.30
CA TRP A 152 12.38 -1.00 -9.29
C TRP A 152 11.68 -0.17 -8.21
N TYR A 153 10.96 0.88 -8.61
CA TYR A 153 10.24 1.77 -7.70
C TYR A 153 9.35 0.98 -6.72
N ARG A 154 8.54 0.04 -7.21
CA ARG A 154 7.66 -0.77 -6.35
C ARG A 154 8.41 -1.78 -5.50
N SER A 155 9.58 -2.26 -5.94
CA SER A 155 10.41 -3.16 -5.15
C SER A 155 11.09 -2.47 -3.96
N VAL A 156 11.26 -1.14 -4.00
CA VAL A 156 11.90 -0.35 -2.92
C VAL A 156 10.92 0.48 -2.09
N ASP A 157 9.63 0.44 -2.41
CA ASP A 157 8.56 1.14 -1.67
C ASP A 157 7.65 0.17 -0.92
N ALA A 158 6.88 0.63 0.09
CA ALA A 158 6.00 -0.20 0.91
C ALA A 158 4.61 -0.41 0.24
N GLN A 159 4.60 -1.16 -0.85
CA GLN A 159 3.45 -1.29 -1.76
C GLN A 159 3.01 -2.74 -1.98
N VAL A 160 1.76 -2.91 -2.36
CA VAL A 160 1.09 -4.22 -2.54
C VAL A 160 1.58 -5.05 -3.74
N TYR A 161 2.33 -4.40 -4.62
CA TYR A 161 2.63 -4.89 -5.95
C TYR A 161 3.70 -6.00 -6.02
N PRO A 162 4.82 -5.97 -5.29
CA PRO A 162 5.85 -7.01 -5.40
C PRO A 162 5.40 -8.42 -5.01
N PRO A 163 4.65 -8.64 -3.90
CA PRO A 163 4.09 -9.96 -3.61
C PRO A 163 3.09 -10.41 -4.68
N SER A 164 2.30 -9.48 -5.21
CA SER A 164 1.32 -9.72 -6.28
C SER A 164 2.00 -10.26 -7.54
N ILE A 165 3.01 -9.56 -8.07
CA ILE A 165 3.70 -9.98 -9.30
C ILE A 165 4.53 -11.26 -9.11
N PHE A 166 5.06 -11.50 -7.92
CA PHE A 166 5.74 -12.75 -7.58
C PHE A 166 4.83 -13.96 -7.80
N TRP A 167 3.61 -13.92 -7.25
CA TRP A 167 2.63 -14.99 -7.41
C TRP A 167 2.12 -15.10 -8.85
N LEU A 168 1.95 -13.98 -9.57
CA LEU A 168 1.62 -13.99 -11.00
C LEU A 168 2.69 -14.70 -11.84
N LEU A 169 3.97 -14.40 -11.60
CA LEU A 169 5.06 -15.04 -12.33
C LEU A 169 5.10 -16.54 -12.06
N ILE A 170 4.95 -16.97 -10.79
CA ILE A 170 4.88 -18.40 -10.46
C ILE A 170 3.73 -19.07 -11.21
N SER A 171 2.54 -18.45 -11.20
CA SER A 171 1.37 -18.96 -11.94
C SER A 171 1.60 -19.01 -13.45
N PHE A 172 2.31 -18.04 -14.03
CA PHE A 172 2.67 -18.04 -15.45
C PHE A 172 3.62 -19.20 -15.79
N VAL A 173 4.69 -19.38 -15.01
CA VAL A 173 5.67 -20.46 -15.19
C VAL A 173 5.00 -21.84 -15.01
N LEU A 174 4.13 -21.99 -14.02
CA LEU A 174 3.35 -23.21 -13.81
C LEU A 174 2.37 -23.49 -14.94
N THR A 175 1.70 -22.46 -15.47
CA THR A 175 0.81 -22.60 -16.64
C THR A 175 1.60 -23.09 -17.85
N TRP A 176 2.76 -22.48 -18.13
CA TRP A 176 3.66 -22.91 -19.19
C TRP A 176 4.07 -24.37 -19.03
N SER A 177 4.51 -24.75 -17.83
CA SER A 177 4.93 -26.12 -17.54
C SER A 177 3.77 -27.13 -17.55
N TYR A 178 2.56 -26.71 -17.16
CA TYR A 178 1.36 -27.54 -17.22
C TYR A 178 0.98 -27.91 -18.66
N ILE A 179 1.09 -26.94 -19.58
CA ILE A 179 0.81 -27.17 -21.00
C ILE A 179 1.75 -28.22 -21.59
N ARG A 180 3.04 -28.19 -21.21
CA ARG A 180 4.05 -29.13 -21.68
C ARG A 180 3.90 -30.50 -21.04
N GLN A 181 3.66 -30.52 -19.74
CA GLN A 181 3.58 -31.75 -18.94
C GLN A 181 2.51 -31.63 -17.87
N LYS A 182 1.40 -32.33 -18.10
CA LYS A 182 0.25 -32.32 -17.22
C LYS A 182 0.58 -32.97 -15.88
N SER A 183 0.09 -32.35 -14.83
CA SER A 183 0.12 -32.90 -13.48
C SER A 183 -1.02 -32.32 -12.66
N LYS A 184 -1.76 -33.18 -11.96
CA LYS A 184 -2.81 -32.73 -11.02
C LYS A 184 -2.23 -31.84 -9.92
N LEU A 185 -1.03 -32.17 -9.45
CA LEU A 185 -0.34 -31.36 -8.45
C LEU A 185 0.02 -29.98 -9.00
N LYS A 186 0.47 -29.88 -10.27
CA LYS A 186 0.70 -28.58 -10.91
C LYS A 186 -0.60 -27.77 -11.02
N LEU A 187 -1.70 -28.40 -11.42
CA LEU A 187 -3.01 -27.73 -11.51
C LEU A 187 -3.47 -27.19 -10.14
N LEU A 188 -3.28 -27.98 -9.08
CA LEU A 188 -3.57 -27.59 -7.70
C LEU A 188 -2.71 -26.39 -7.28
N ILE A 189 -1.38 -26.49 -7.43
CA ILE A 189 -0.47 -25.40 -7.06
C ILE A 189 -0.76 -24.15 -7.90
N LEU A 190 -1.05 -24.30 -9.20
CA LEU A 190 -1.44 -23.20 -10.08
C LEU A 190 -2.72 -22.50 -9.61
N ALA A 191 -3.73 -23.26 -9.17
CA ALA A 191 -4.95 -22.69 -8.59
C ALA A 191 -4.64 -21.91 -7.29
N VAL A 192 -3.78 -22.46 -6.44
CA VAL A 192 -3.35 -21.80 -5.19
C VAL A 192 -2.58 -20.52 -5.47
N THR A 193 -1.55 -20.55 -6.31
CA THR A 193 -0.72 -19.38 -6.59
C THR A 193 -1.49 -18.30 -7.35
N THR A 194 -2.48 -18.68 -8.17
CA THR A 194 -3.38 -17.70 -8.80
C THR A 194 -4.30 -17.07 -7.76
N GLY A 195 -4.87 -17.85 -6.84
CA GLY A 195 -5.66 -17.33 -5.72
C GLY A 195 -4.85 -16.37 -4.84
N LEU A 196 -3.60 -16.73 -4.49
CA LEU A 196 -2.70 -15.87 -3.72
C LEU A 196 -2.35 -14.57 -4.46
N ALA A 197 -2.20 -14.61 -5.79
CA ALA A 197 -2.04 -13.40 -6.58
C ALA A 197 -3.27 -12.49 -6.46
N VAL A 198 -4.49 -13.03 -6.59
CA VAL A 198 -5.74 -12.26 -6.43
C VAL A 198 -5.88 -11.69 -5.02
N LEU A 199 -5.55 -12.47 -3.99
CA LEU A 199 -5.57 -12.00 -2.61
C LEU A 199 -4.50 -10.94 -2.32
N ALA A 200 -3.36 -10.96 -3.01
CA ALA A 200 -2.34 -9.91 -2.87
C ALA A 200 -2.81 -8.60 -3.50
N HIS A 201 -3.48 -8.70 -4.65
CA HIS A 201 -4.09 -7.56 -5.31
C HIS A 201 -5.30 -8.01 -6.13
N GLN A 202 -6.51 -7.50 -5.82
CA GLN A 202 -7.75 -7.97 -6.42
C GLN A 202 -7.80 -7.85 -7.95
N GLY A 203 -7.12 -6.84 -8.51
CA GLY A 203 -6.97 -6.65 -9.96
C GLY A 203 -6.33 -7.84 -10.69
N ASN A 204 -5.69 -8.75 -9.95
CA ASN A 204 -5.12 -9.96 -10.54
C ASN A 204 -6.16 -11.00 -10.96
N VAL A 205 -7.45 -10.77 -10.67
CA VAL A 205 -8.55 -11.59 -11.23
C VAL A 205 -8.50 -11.59 -12.76
N PHE A 206 -8.02 -10.49 -13.38
CA PHE A 206 -7.85 -10.38 -14.82
C PHE A 206 -6.71 -11.24 -15.39
N PHE A 207 -5.92 -11.91 -14.56
CA PHE A 207 -4.95 -12.92 -14.99
C PHE A 207 -5.58 -14.29 -15.25
N ILE A 208 -6.73 -14.59 -14.63
CA ILE A 208 -7.40 -15.89 -14.73
C ILE A 208 -7.65 -16.33 -16.18
N PRO A 209 -8.09 -15.46 -17.12
CA PRO A 209 -8.28 -15.88 -18.51
C PRO A 209 -7.00 -16.40 -19.17
N MET A 210 -5.82 -15.90 -18.82
CA MET A 210 -4.55 -16.44 -19.33
C MET A 210 -4.34 -17.88 -18.87
N VAL A 211 -4.60 -18.16 -17.58
CA VAL A 211 -4.49 -19.52 -17.03
C VAL A 211 -5.48 -20.46 -17.71
N ILE A 212 -6.73 -20.02 -17.90
CA ILE A 212 -7.76 -20.78 -18.61
C ILE A 212 -7.34 -21.04 -20.06
N THR A 213 -6.77 -20.05 -20.76
CA THR A 213 -6.21 -20.23 -22.11
C THR A 213 -5.14 -21.31 -22.11
N GLY A 214 -4.23 -21.33 -21.13
CA GLY A 214 -3.22 -22.38 -20.99
C GLY A 214 -3.84 -23.77 -20.77
N ILE A 215 -4.81 -23.89 -19.87
CA ILE A 215 -5.53 -25.16 -19.64
C ILE A 215 -6.20 -25.63 -20.94
N CYS A 216 -6.88 -24.72 -21.66
CA CYS A 216 -7.56 -25.00 -22.92
C CYS A 216 -6.62 -25.45 -24.04
N ILE A 217 -5.45 -24.82 -24.18
CA ILE A 217 -4.44 -25.22 -25.16
C ILE A 217 -3.87 -26.60 -24.84
N SER A 218 -3.73 -26.94 -23.56
CA SER A 218 -3.12 -28.20 -23.14
C SER A 218 -3.99 -29.44 -23.41
N ASN A 219 -5.32 -29.32 -23.51
CA ASN A 219 -6.21 -30.45 -23.21
C ASN A 219 -7.45 -30.67 -24.10
N LYS A 220 -7.78 -31.96 -24.32
CA LYS A 220 -9.11 -32.42 -24.77
C LYS A 220 -10.14 -32.39 -23.63
N ASN A 221 -9.73 -32.70 -22.39
CA ASN A 221 -10.57 -32.60 -21.17
C ASN A 221 -10.53 -31.21 -20.52
N LYS A 222 -10.34 -30.15 -21.32
CA LYS A 222 -10.18 -28.76 -20.87
C LYS A 222 -11.26 -28.30 -19.87
N ILE A 223 -12.49 -28.75 -20.03
CA ILE A 223 -13.61 -28.39 -19.16
C ILE A 223 -13.38 -28.85 -17.72
N LYS A 224 -12.96 -30.12 -17.53
CA LYS A 224 -12.75 -30.68 -16.19
C LYS A 224 -11.65 -29.94 -15.43
N ASP A 225 -10.52 -29.71 -16.08
CA ASP A 225 -9.39 -29.04 -15.44
C ASP A 225 -9.71 -27.58 -15.12
N THR A 226 -10.42 -26.88 -16.02
CA THR A 226 -10.91 -25.52 -15.77
C THR A 226 -11.87 -25.46 -14.58
N ILE A 227 -12.77 -26.43 -14.44
CA ILE A 227 -13.68 -26.54 -13.28
C ILE A 227 -12.88 -26.78 -11.99
N VAL A 228 -11.94 -27.73 -12.00
CA VAL A 228 -11.11 -28.04 -10.82
C VAL A 228 -10.29 -26.81 -10.41
N PHE A 229 -9.62 -26.17 -11.36
CA PHE A 229 -8.89 -24.93 -11.13
C PHE A 229 -9.82 -23.84 -10.58
N GLY A 230 -10.98 -23.62 -11.22
CA GLY A 230 -11.94 -22.59 -10.85
C GLY A 230 -12.53 -22.80 -9.45
N LEU A 231 -12.83 -24.03 -9.06
CA LEU A 231 -13.32 -24.35 -7.71
C LEU A 231 -12.26 -24.07 -6.64
N ILE A 232 -11.03 -24.54 -6.85
CA ILE A 232 -9.96 -24.35 -5.86
C ILE A 232 -9.57 -22.88 -5.74
N CYS A 233 -9.31 -22.23 -6.87
CA CYS A 233 -8.98 -20.80 -6.90
C CYS A 233 -10.15 -19.96 -6.36
N GLY A 234 -11.38 -20.31 -6.74
CA GLY A 234 -12.61 -19.65 -6.29
C GLY A 234 -12.81 -19.76 -4.78
N ILE A 235 -12.63 -20.94 -4.18
CA ILE A 235 -12.71 -21.13 -2.73
C ILE A 235 -11.63 -20.31 -2.01
N LEU A 236 -10.39 -20.37 -2.50
CA LEU A 236 -9.27 -19.64 -1.89
C LEU A 236 -9.45 -18.12 -1.91
N VAL A 237 -10.10 -17.58 -2.94
CA VAL A 237 -10.40 -16.15 -3.02
C VAL A 237 -11.68 -15.82 -2.24
N ALA A 238 -12.77 -16.54 -2.50
CA ALA A 238 -14.08 -16.21 -1.97
C ALA A 238 -14.18 -16.35 -0.45
N VAL A 239 -13.59 -17.41 0.14
CA VAL A 239 -13.71 -17.64 1.60
C VAL A 239 -13.08 -16.50 2.41
N PRO A 240 -11.83 -16.07 2.17
CA PRO A 240 -11.27 -14.90 2.85
C PRO A 240 -12.08 -13.62 2.65
N TYR A 241 -12.56 -13.35 1.43
CA TYR A 241 -13.38 -12.17 1.16
C TYR A 241 -14.70 -12.20 1.91
N LEU A 242 -15.41 -13.33 1.88
CA LEU A 242 -16.66 -13.51 2.62
C LEU A 242 -16.45 -13.37 4.12
N TYR A 243 -15.35 -13.89 4.66
CA TYR A 243 -15.00 -13.71 6.07
C TYR A 243 -14.85 -12.23 6.43
N VAL A 244 -14.11 -11.46 5.62
CA VAL A 244 -13.91 -10.02 5.88
C VAL A 244 -15.21 -9.24 5.73
N LEU A 245 -16.00 -9.49 4.68
CA LEU A 245 -17.27 -8.81 4.45
C LEU A 245 -18.33 -9.13 5.52
N ALA A 246 -18.34 -10.37 6.03
CA ALA A 246 -19.31 -10.80 7.04
C ALA A 246 -18.93 -10.40 8.46
N TYR A 247 -17.66 -10.54 8.84
CA TYR A 247 -17.24 -10.45 10.24
C TYR A 247 -16.37 -9.24 10.57
N GLN A 248 -15.49 -8.85 9.64
CA GLN A 248 -14.54 -7.77 9.88
C GLN A 248 -15.17 -6.40 9.60
N GLU A 249 -15.69 -6.24 8.38
CA GLU A 249 -16.27 -4.98 7.88
C GLU A 249 -17.78 -4.94 8.06
N GLN A 250 -18.39 -6.11 8.28
CA GLN A 250 -19.83 -6.27 8.50
C GLN A 250 -20.69 -5.63 7.38
N THR A 251 -20.15 -5.53 6.17
CA THR A 251 -20.89 -5.01 5.00
C THR A 251 -22.00 -5.96 4.56
N LEU A 252 -21.89 -7.25 4.91
CA LEU A 252 -22.93 -8.26 4.72
C LEU A 252 -23.94 -8.34 5.88
N VAL A 253 -23.75 -7.56 6.95
CA VAL A 253 -24.66 -7.55 8.11
C VAL A 253 -25.68 -6.43 7.93
N ASP A 254 -26.96 -6.76 7.96
CA ASP A 254 -28.01 -5.74 7.99
C ASP A 254 -27.98 -5.03 9.33
N ARG A 255 -27.86 -3.71 9.31
CA ARG A 255 -27.73 -2.90 10.54
C ARG A 255 -29.00 -2.88 11.39
N ASN A 256 -30.16 -3.17 10.80
CA ASN A 256 -31.44 -3.20 11.51
C ASN A 256 -31.62 -4.53 12.25
N THR A 257 -31.20 -5.65 11.65
CA THR A 257 -31.40 -6.99 12.21
C THR A 257 -30.17 -7.54 12.93
N GLY A 258 -28.98 -7.01 12.63
CA GLY A 258 -27.70 -7.53 13.10
C GLY A 258 -27.33 -8.89 12.50
N GLN A 259 -28.08 -9.36 11.49
CA GLN A 259 -27.88 -10.66 10.86
C GLN A 259 -27.18 -10.51 9.50
N ILE A 260 -26.47 -11.56 9.09
CA ILE A 260 -25.92 -11.65 7.74
C ILE A 260 -27.08 -11.82 6.76
N GLU A 261 -27.26 -10.85 5.88
CA GLU A 261 -28.34 -10.85 4.89
C GLU A 261 -27.81 -10.49 3.51
N LEU A 262 -28.36 -11.13 2.48
CA LEU A 262 -28.10 -10.79 1.08
C LEU A 262 -29.26 -9.93 0.55
N ASN A 263 -29.23 -8.65 0.85
CA ASN A 263 -30.21 -7.67 0.39
C ASN A 263 -29.53 -6.57 -0.43
N LYS A 264 -30.32 -5.69 -1.06
CA LYS A 264 -29.80 -4.63 -1.93
C LYS A 264 -28.77 -3.76 -1.21
N THR A 265 -29.00 -3.45 0.06
CA THR A 265 -28.13 -2.60 0.88
C THR A 265 -26.81 -3.28 1.17
N THR A 266 -26.83 -4.52 1.68
CA THR A 266 -25.60 -5.26 2.04
C THR A 266 -24.73 -5.59 0.81
N ILE A 267 -25.36 -5.91 -0.32
CA ILE A 267 -24.66 -6.10 -1.60
C ILE A 267 -24.01 -4.80 -2.06
N THR A 268 -24.73 -3.68 -2.00
CA THR A 268 -24.20 -2.36 -2.38
C THR A 268 -23.02 -1.96 -1.49
N ASN A 269 -23.16 -2.14 -0.17
CA ASN A 269 -22.09 -1.85 0.79
C ASN A 269 -20.85 -2.70 0.52
N SER A 270 -21.02 -4.00 0.27
CA SER A 270 -19.93 -4.93 -0.01
C SER A 270 -19.23 -4.58 -1.33
N PHE A 271 -19.99 -4.20 -2.35
CA PHE A 271 -19.42 -3.78 -3.63
C PHE A 271 -18.68 -2.44 -3.55
N ASN A 272 -19.22 -1.49 -2.79
CA ASN A 272 -18.55 -0.21 -2.53
C ASN A 272 -17.25 -0.40 -1.74
N TRP A 273 -17.25 -1.31 -0.76
CA TRP A 273 -16.02 -1.68 -0.05
C TRP A 273 -15.00 -2.31 -0.98
N LEU A 274 -15.39 -3.28 -1.82
CA LEU A 274 -14.51 -3.92 -2.81
C LEU A 274 -13.88 -2.92 -3.80
N ARG A 275 -14.59 -1.82 -4.12
CA ARG A 275 -14.05 -0.73 -4.95
C ARG A 275 -12.97 0.10 -4.27
N GLY A 276 -12.71 -0.11 -2.98
CA GLY A 276 -11.68 0.62 -2.22
C GLY A 276 -12.17 1.92 -1.59
N ASN A 277 -13.48 2.18 -1.55
CA ASN A 277 -14.07 3.37 -0.91
C ASN A 277 -14.26 3.18 0.62
N ALA A 278 -13.39 2.40 1.27
CA ALA A 278 -13.45 2.15 2.71
C ALA A 278 -13.04 3.43 3.47
N GLY A 279 -14.00 4.35 3.64
CA GLY A 279 -13.84 5.64 4.30
C GLY A 279 -15.05 6.56 4.14
N ASP A 280 -15.72 6.52 2.98
CA ASP A 280 -16.91 7.35 2.68
C ASP A 280 -18.20 6.55 2.85
N TYR A 281 -18.44 6.06 4.07
CA TYR A 281 -19.71 5.44 4.46
C TYR A 281 -20.79 6.47 4.80
N THR A 282 -20.88 7.57 4.06
CA THR A 282 -22.06 8.44 4.06
C THR A 282 -22.94 8.01 2.88
N PRO A 283 -24.14 7.44 3.14
CA PRO A 283 -25.08 7.02 2.09
C PRO A 283 -25.49 8.13 1.11
N ASP A 284 -25.20 9.40 1.46
CA ASP A 284 -25.64 10.60 0.74
C ASP A 284 -24.53 11.25 -0.13
N ASP A 285 -23.28 10.77 -0.08
CA ASP A 285 -22.17 11.34 -0.87
C ASP A 285 -21.78 10.44 -2.06
N ASP A 286 -22.68 10.37 -3.05
CA ASP A 286 -22.34 9.99 -4.43
C ASP A 286 -21.26 10.92 -5.06
N LYS A 287 -20.85 11.99 -4.35
CA LYS A 287 -19.84 12.96 -4.78
C LYS A 287 -18.40 12.42 -4.77
N TYR A 288 -18.12 11.36 -4.00
CA TYR A 288 -16.82 10.70 -3.97
C TYR A 288 -16.82 9.32 -4.67
N VAL A 289 -17.77 9.09 -5.59
CA VAL A 289 -17.55 8.06 -6.61
C VAL A 289 -16.35 8.50 -7.42
N ASN A 290 -15.20 7.89 -7.14
CA ASN A 290 -13.96 8.24 -7.78
C ASN A 290 -14.17 8.21 -9.29
N ASN A 291 -14.03 9.34 -9.97
CA ASN A 291 -14.31 9.45 -11.41
C ASN A 291 -13.44 8.51 -12.26
N TYR A 292 -12.45 7.84 -11.64
CA TYR A 292 -11.67 6.73 -12.19
C TYR A 292 -12.53 5.59 -12.78
N TRP A 293 -13.76 5.36 -12.31
CA TRP A 293 -14.62 4.25 -12.76
C TRP A 293 -15.37 4.48 -14.07
N ARG A 294 -14.88 5.33 -14.98
CA ARG A 294 -15.51 5.61 -16.27
C ARG A 294 -14.58 5.21 -17.43
N PRO A 295 -14.81 4.04 -18.08
CA PRO A 295 -14.05 3.68 -19.26
C PRO A 295 -14.40 4.65 -20.39
N GLU A 296 -13.42 5.40 -20.86
CA GLU A 296 -13.54 6.16 -22.10
C GLU A 296 -12.65 5.49 -23.15
N ILE A 297 -13.17 5.20 -24.34
CA ILE A 297 -12.40 4.52 -25.41
C ILE A 297 -11.11 5.28 -25.74
N LYS A 298 -11.13 6.61 -25.63
CA LYS A 298 -9.94 7.45 -25.84
C LYS A 298 -8.80 7.12 -24.86
N ASN A 299 -9.11 6.60 -23.67
CA ASN A 299 -8.13 6.25 -22.65
C ASN A 299 -7.28 5.04 -23.12
N LEU A 300 -7.88 4.03 -23.75
CA LEU A 300 -7.14 2.87 -24.29
C LEU A 300 -5.88 3.25 -25.11
N PHE A 301 -5.95 4.32 -25.91
CA PHE A 301 -4.83 4.80 -26.71
C PHE A 301 -3.85 5.69 -25.93
N THR A 302 -4.35 6.58 -25.05
CA THR A 302 -3.47 7.42 -24.23
C THR A 302 -2.67 6.60 -23.24
N ASP A 303 -3.19 5.46 -22.78
CA ASP A 303 -2.59 4.72 -21.68
C ASP A 303 -1.60 3.65 -22.12
N PHE A 304 -1.57 3.31 -23.42
CA PHE A 304 -0.41 2.62 -23.99
C PHE A 304 0.88 3.41 -23.75
N LYS A 305 0.79 4.76 -23.74
CA LYS A 305 1.88 5.65 -23.33
C LYS A 305 2.29 5.40 -21.88
N SER A 306 1.32 5.24 -20.98
CA SER A 306 1.53 4.90 -19.56
C SER A 306 2.20 3.53 -19.40
N THR A 307 1.87 2.55 -20.25
CA THR A 307 2.59 1.26 -20.28
C THR A 307 4.06 1.46 -20.55
N ILE A 308 4.37 2.25 -21.58
CA ILE A 308 5.74 2.60 -21.95
C ILE A 308 6.42 3.35 -20.79
N TRP A 309 5.73 4.30 -20.17
CA TRP A 309 6.25 5.05 -19.02
C TRP A 309 6.47 4.21 -17.75
N ALA A 310 5.86 3.03 -17.63
CA ALA A 310 6.18 2.12 -16.55
C ALA A 310 7.59 1.51 -16.68
N MET A 311 8.15 1.45 -17.90
CA MET A 311 9.52 0.98 -18.12
C MET A 311 10.54 2.12 -18.04
N TRP A 312 10.20 3.23 -18.68
CA TRP A 312 10.99 4.45 -18.76
C TRP A 312 10.35 5.52 -17.89
N PHE A 313 11.03 5.95 -16.83
CA PHE A 313 10.63 7.14 -16.09
C PHE A 313 10.34 8.34 -17.03
N ALA A 314 9.28 9.11 -16.77
CA ALA A 314 8.93 10.28 -17.57
C ALA A 314 8.54 11.45 -16.67
N LYS A 315 9.02 12.65 -17.01
CA LYS A 315 8.68 13.91 -16.31
C LYS A 315 7.16 14.13 -16.35
N GLY A 316 6.59 14.53 -15.22
CA GLY A 316 5.14 14.74 -15.09
C GLY A 316 4.32 13.46 -14.99
N ASN A 317 4.96 12.29 -14.73
CA ASN A 317 4.23 11.11 -14.30
C ASN A 317 3.45 11.39 -13.01
N TYR A 318 2.38 10.62 -12.79
CA TYR A 318 1.35 10.74 -11.75
C TYR A 318 1.84 11.12 -10.33
N TYR A 319 3.11 10.86 -10.02
CA TYR A 319 3.70 11.11 -8.70
C TYR A 319 4.59 12.35 -8.58
N ASN A 320 4.90 13.05 -9.68
CA ASN A 320 5.77 14.24 -9.72
C ASN A 320 7.14 14.06 -9.01
N TYR A 321 7.58 12.83 -8.77
CA TYR A 321 8.86 12.55 -8.12
C TYR A 321 9.97 12.41 -9.15
N GLY A 322 11.07 13.12 -8.94
CA GLY A 322 12.17 13.20 -9.89
C GLY A 322 11.95 14.28 -10.93
N ASN A 323 13.01 15.05 -11.20
CA ASN A 323 13.05 15.97 -12.34
C ASN A 323 14.12 15.41 -13.28
N PRO A 324 13.73 14.64 -14.31
CA PRO A 324 14.72 14.14 -15.24
C PRO A 324 15.42 15.33 -15.87
N SER A 325 16.74 15.21 -15.97
CA SER A 325 17.55 16.20 -16.66
C SER A 325 17.10 16.27 -18.12
N ASP A 326 17.29 17.42 -18.79
CA ASP A 326 16.95 17.54 -20.21
C ASP A 326 17.71 16.51 -21.05
N SER A 327 18.95 16.22 -20.67
CA SER A 327 19.75 15.13 -21.27
C SER A 327 19.14 13.75 -21.00
N GLY A 328 18.69 13.48 -19.77
CA GLY A 328 17.96 12.26 -19.41
C GLY A 328 16.73 12.05 -20.28
N LEU A 329 15.90 13.08 -20.46
CA LEU A 329 14.73 13.03 -21.34
C LEU A 329 15.06 12.66 -22.79
N ILE A 330 16.13 13.25 -23.34
CA ILE A 330 16.60 12.95 -24.70
C ILE A 330 17.07 11.49 -24.79
N TRP A 331 17.95 11.06 -23.89
CA TRP A 331 18.49 9.70 -23.89
C TRP A 331 17.42 8.64 -23.69
N MET A 332 16.44 8.89 -22.82
CA MET A 332 15.30 8.00 -22.64
C MET A 332 14.41 7.93 -23.87
N THR A 333 14.18 9.07 -24.54
CA THR A 333 13.39 9.09 -25.76
C THR A 333 14.07 8.30 -26.87
N ILE A 334 15.39 8.48 -27.05
CA ILE A 334 16.19 7.72 -28.01
C ILE A 334 16.18 6.21 -27.67
N SER A 335 16.49 5.85 -26.42
CA SER A 335 16.48 4.45 -25.94
C SER A 335 15.12 3.79 -26.18
N LYS A 336 14.03 4.47 -25.82
CA LYS A 336 12.65 4.00 -26.03
C LYS A 336 12.34 3.74 -27.50
N ILE A 337 12.64 4.71 -28.37
CA ILE A 337 12.42 4.58 -29.82
C ILE A 337 13.21 3.38 -30.35
N LEU A 338 14.52 3.32 -30.07
CA LEU A 338 15.37 2.23 -30.53
C LEU A 338 14.89 0.88 -30.01
N PHE A 339 14.56 0.76 -28.72
CA PHE A 339 14.09 -0.47 -28.12
C PHE A 339 12.77 -0.95 -28.76
N ILE A 340 11.79 -0.07 -28.92
CA ILE A 340 10.48 -0.42 -29.51
C ILE A 340 10.65 -0.85 -30.98
N PHE A 341 11.32 -0.04 -31.80
CA PHE A 341 11.50 -0.34 -33.22
C PHE A 341 12.30 -1.63 -33.45
N ILE A 342 13.41 -1.82 -32.73
CA ILE A 342 14.20 -3.06 -32.83
C ILE A 342 13.38 -4.25 -32.34
N SER A 343 12.66 -4.12 -31.23
CA SER A 343 11.85 -5.22 -30.69
C SER A 343 10.74 -5.66 -31.65
N LEU A 344 10.02 -4.70 -32.25
CA LEU A 344 8.99 -4.98 -33.26
C LEU A 344 9.59 -5.60 -34.52
N PHE A 345 10.68 -5.03 -35.02
CA PHE A 345 11.40 -5.58 -36.17
C PHE A 345 11.79 -7.04 -35.95
N LEU A 346 12.45 -7.34 -34.82
CA LEU A 346 12.89 -8.70 -34.49
C LEU A 346 11.70 -9.65 -34.31
N PHE A 347 10.63 -9.20 -33.64
CA PHE A 347 9.44 -10.01 -33.41
C PHE A 347 8.78 -10.47 -34.71
N PHE A 348 8.57 -9.55 -35.66
CA PHE A 348 7.94 -9.86 -36.94
C PHE A 348 8.86 -10.62 -37.89
N LYS A 349 10.14 -10.22 -37.98
CA LYS A 349 11.15 -10.90 -38.79
C LYS A 349 11.26 -12.38 -38.41
N GLU A 350 11.41 -12.67 -37.12
CA GLU A 350 11.61 -14.05 -36.63
C GLU A 350 10.30 -14.84 -36.54
N LYS A 351 9.16 -14.22 -36.87
CA LYS A 351 7.83 -14.82 -36.80
C LYS A 351 7.59 -15.47 -35.43
N ILE A 352 7.91 -14.75 -34.35
CA ILE A 352 7.84 -15.29 -32.99
C ILE A 352 6.44 -15.76 -32.62
N TYR A 353 5.41 -15.07 -33.12
CA TYR A 353 4.01 -15.50 -33.00
C TYR A 353 3.72 -16.89 -33.60
N GLN A 354 4.54 -17.37 -34.55
CA GLN A 354 4.45 -18.72 -35.11
C GLN A 354 5.39 -19.69 -34.40
N LYS A 355 6.69 -19.35 -34.29
CA LYS A 355 7.70 -20.23 -33.66
C LYS A 355 7.38 -20.54 -32.20
N TYR A 356 6.86 -19.56 -31.46
CA TYR A 356 6.51 -19.64 -30.05
C TYR A 356 4.99 -19.47 -29.84
N LYS A 357 4.16 -20.03 -30.73
CA LYS A 357 2.70 -19.83 -30.76
C LYS A 357 2.02 -19.96 -29.39
N THR A 358 2.32 -21.03 -28.65
CA THR A 358 1.73 -21.25 -27.32
C THR A 358 2.09 -20.14 -26.35
N LEU A 359 3.37 -19.76 -26.30
CA LEU A 359 3.87 -18.72 -25.42
C LEU A 359 3.23 -17.37 -25.80
N PHE A 360 3.19 -17.06 -27.09
CA PHE A 360 2.55 -15.86 -27.63
C PHE A 360 1.08 -15.74 -27.21
N LEU A 361 0.30 -16.83 -27.29
CA LEU A 361 -1.11 -16.83 -26.89
C LEU A 361 -1.29 -16.58 -25.38
N LEU A 362 -0.42 -17.14 -24.53
CA LEU A 362 -0.47 -16.87 -23.09
C LEU A 362 -0.13 -15.40 -22.81
N THR A 363 0.98 -14.90 -23.38
CA THR A 363 1.41 -13.51 -23.19
C THR A 363 0.40 -12.50 -23.73
N LEU A 364 -0.24 -12.80 -24.87
CA LEU A 364 -1.26 -11.97 -25.47
C LEU A 364 -2.52 -11.94 -24.60
N THR A 365 -2.94 -13.11 -24.10
CA THR A 365 -4.14 -13.18 -23.24
C THR A 365 -3.90 -12.43 -21.93
N TRP A 366 -2.74 -12.60 -21.28
CA TRP A 366 -2.35 -11.80 -20.12
C TRP A 366 -2.43 -10.32 -20.46
N TRP A 367 -1.73 -9.90 -21.51
CA TRP A 367 -1.60 -8.50 -21.85
C TRP A 367 -2.95 -7.84 -22.14
N VAL A 368 -3.80 -8.47 -22.96
CA VAL A 368 -5.12 -7.93 -23.33
C VAL A 368 -6.05 -7.84 -22.12
N THR A 369 -6.11 -8.85 -21.26
CA THR A 369 -7.06 -8.86 -20.14
C THR A 369 -6.72 -7.81 -19.10
N TYR A 370 -5.44 -7.62 -18.80
CA TYR A 370 -5.00 -6.51 -17.97
C TYR A 370 -5.20 -5.17 -18.66
N MET A 371 -4.95 -5.07 -19.98
CA MET A 371 -5.12 -3.79 -20.67
C MET A 371 -6.56 -3.31 -20.57
N VAL A 372 -7.53 -4.22 -20.73
CA VAL A 372 -8.96 -3.93 -20.50
C VAL A 372 -9.21 -3.45 -19.07
N PHE A 373 -8.65 -4.13 -18.06
CA PHE A 373 -8.78 -3.74 -16.66
C PHE A 373 -8.18 -2.36 -16.37
N VAL A 374 -6.92 -2.15 -16.73
CA VAL A 374 -6.19 -0.91 -16.40
C VAL A 374 -6.82 0.29 -17.11
N SER A 375 -7.23 0.11 -18.37
CA SER A 375 -7.93 1.14 -19.14
C SER A 375 -9.31 1.48 -18.56
N TRP A 376 -9.94 0.52 -17.87
CA TRP A 376 -11.21 0.74 -17.18
C TRP A 376 -11.04 1.33 -15.77
N PHE A 377 -9.98 0.95 -15.06
CA PHE A 377 -9.83 1.21 -13.63
C PHE A 377 -9.09 2.50 -13.32
N ASN A 378 -7.84 2.65 -13.76
CA ASN A 378 -7.04 3.86 -13.51
C ASN A 378 -5.86 3.87 -14.47
N SER A 379 -6.14 4.38 -15.64
CA SER A 379 -5.33 4.14 -16.81
C SER A 379 -4.12 5.09 -16.90
N GLY A 380 -4.24 6.26 -16.26
CA GLY A 380 -3.14 7.19 -16.03
C GLY A 380 -2.18 6.77 -14.91
N ASN A 381 -2.49 5.74 -14.12
CA ASN A 381 -1.61 5.27 -13.06
C ASN A 381 -0.59 4.25 -13.60
N PRO A 382 0.71 4.58 -13.66
CA PRO A 382 1.77 3.68 -14.17
C PRO A 382 1.90 2.37 -13.36
N ASP A 383 1.36 2.31 -12.14
CA ASP A 383 1.46 1.16 -11.24
C ASP A 383 0.71 -0.06 -11.72
N TYR A 384 -0.36 0.15 -12.48
CA TYR A 384 -1.09 -1.00 -13.00
C TYR A 384 -0.41 -1.57 -14.24
N TRP A 385 0.51 -0.82 -14.84
CA TRP A 385 1.13 -1.18 -16.10
C TRP A 385 2.40 -2.02 -15.97
N TYR A 386 3.08 -2.06 -14.83
CA TYR A 386 4.36 -2.78 -14.72
C TYR A 386 4.21 -4.31 -14.92
N GLN A 387 3.02 -4.85 -14.63
CA GLN A 387 2.72 -6.28 -14.78
C GLN A 387 2.76 -6.75 -16.25
N HIS A 388 2.60 -5.82 -17.19
CA HIS A 388 2.64 -6.11 -18.63
C HIS A 388 4.06 -6.37 -19.15
N TRP A 389 5.10 -5.91 -18.45
CA TRP A 389 6.46 -5.99 -18.96
C TRP A 389 7.01 -7.41 -18.97
N MET A 390 6.64 -8.26 -18.00
CA MET A 390 7.09 -9.65 -18.00
C MET A 390 6.75 -10.42 -19.28
N PRO A 391 5.46 -10.53 -19.71
CA PRO A 391 5.13 -11.25 -20.92
C PRO A 391 5.75 -10.62 -22.18
N ILE A 392 5.85 -9.30 -22.23
CA ILE A 392 6.49 -8.58 -23.35
C ILE A 392 7.99 -8.91 -23.43
N LEU A 393 8.71 -8.80 -22.31
CA LEU A 393 10.15 -9.05 -22.23
C LEU A 393 10.50 -10.50 -22.57
N VAL A 394 9.66 -11.47 -22.21
CA VAL A 394 9.83 -12.87 -22.61
C VAL A 394 9.81 -13.01 -24.14
N LEU A 395 8.83 -12.40 -24.81
CA LEU A 395 8.74 -12.48 -26.27
C LEU A 395 9.92 -11.78 -26.95
N ILE A 396 10.34 -10.61 -26.46
CA ILE A 396 11.48 -9.88 -27.02
C ILE A 396 12.78 -10.67 -26.82
N ALA A 397 12.95 -11.33 -25.67
CA ALA A 397 14.11 -12.19 -25.42
C ALA A 397 14.14 -13.39 -26.38
N CYS A 398 13.00 -14.00 -26.69
CA CYS A 398 12.88 -15.03 -27.73
C CYS A 398 13.19 -14.47 -29.13
N SER A 399 12.68 -13.28 -29.48
CA SER A 399 13.00 -12.59 -30.75
C SER A 399 14.50 -12.42 -30.93
N LEU A 400 15.18 -11.92 -29.89
CA LEU A 400 16.62 -11.68 -29.92
C LEU A 400 17.40 -13.00 -30.04
N TYR A 401 16.98 -14.04 -29.31
CA TYR A 401 17.61 -15.36 -29.38
C TYR A 401 17.54 -15.98 -30.77
N GLU A 402 16.36 -15.99 -31.39
CA GLU A 402 16.16 -16.53 -32.74
C GLU A 402 16.98 -15.77 -33.77
N PHE A 403 17.00 -14.43 -33.68
CA PHE A 403 17.79 -13.58 -34.56
C PHE A 403 19.29 -13.92 -34.50
N PHE A 404 19.84 -14.23 -33.32
CA PHE A 404 21.25 -14.64 -33.22
C PHE A 404 21.53 -16.02 -33.77
N LYS A 405 20.53 -16.91 -33.77
CA LYS A 405 20.64 -18.26 -34.32
C LYS A 405 20.59 -18.27 -35.86
N ASP A 406 20.02 -17.24 -36.49
CA ASP A 406 19.93 -17.17 -37.95
C ASP A 406 21.30 -17.03 -38.61
N GLU A 407 21.81 -18.14 -39.15
CA GLU A 407 23.13 -18.24 -39.80
C GLU A 407 23.21 -17.44 -41.10
N ASN A 408 22.08 -17.12 -41.74
CA ASN A 408 22.04 -16.40 -43.01
C ASN A 408 22.36 -14.90 -42.87
N LEU A 409 22.36 -14.37 -41.64
CA LEU A 409 22.65 -12.96 -41.39
C LEU A 409 24.14 -12.72 -41.27
N SER A 410 24.63 -11.65 -41.90
CA SER A 410 26.03 -11.25 -41.74
C SER A 410 26.35 -11.03 -40.26
N LEU A 411 27.55 -11.47 -39.84
CA LEU A 411 28.02 -11.28 -38.47
C LEU A 411 28.05 -9.80 -38.08
N LEU A 412 28.34 -8.92 -39.04
CA LEU A 412 28.34 -7.47 -38.85
C LEU A 412 26.95 -6.95 -38.49
N LEU A 413 25.90 -7.34 -39.22
CA LEU A 413 24.53 -6.92 -38.93
C LEU A 413 24.10 -7.41 -37.53
N ARG A 414 24.42 -8.66 -37.18
CA ARG A 414 24.13 -9.21 -35.85
C ARG A 414 24.81 -8.40 -34.75
N LYS A 415 26.08 -8.01 -34.93
CA LYS A 415 26.83 -7.16 -34.00
C LYS A 415 26.26 -5.74 -33.89
N ILE A 416 25.86 -5.13 -35.01
CA ILE A 416 25.26 -3.78 -35.02
C ILE A 416 23.94 -3.77 -34.26
N ILE A 417 23.04 -4.71 -34.58
CA ILE A 417 21.74 -4.81 -33.89
C ILE A 417 21.94 -5.11 -32.41
N LEU A 418 22.89 -6.00 -32.05
CA LEU A 418 23.24 -6.25 -30.65
C LEU A 418 23.74 -4.97 -29.96
N GLY A 419 24.66 -4.25 -30.59
CA GLY A 419 25.23 -3.02 -30.05
C GLY A 419 24.15 -1.96 -29.80
N LEU A 420 23.31 -1.69 -30.79
CA LEU A 420 22.20 -0.73 -30.65
C LEU A 420 21.19 -1.16 -29.56
N PHE A 421 20.89 -2.45 -29.48
CA PHE A 421 19.98 -3.00 -28.48
C PHE A 421 20.57 -2.97 -27.07
N LEU A 422 21.86 -3.28 -26.90
CA LEU A 422 22.54 -3.18 -25.61
C LEU A 422 22.70 -1.72 -25.18
N CYS A 423 23.01 -0.81 -26.10
CA CYS A 423 23.04 0.62 -25.82
C CYS A 423 21.67 1.12 -25.32
N SER A 424 20.56 0.72 -25.97
CA SER A 424 19.23 1.13 -25.51
C SER A 424 18.90 0.55 -24.14
N ILE A 425 19.30 -0.70 -23.85
CA ILE A 425 19.11 -1.35 -22.56
C ILE A 425 19.93 -0.71 -21.45
N ILE A 426 21.19 -0.34 -21.69
CA ILE A 426 22.08 0.23 -20.66
C ILE A 426 21.62 1.62 -20.22
N ILE A 427 21.03 2.40 -21.14
CA ILE A 427 20.52 3.74 -20.82
C ILE A 427 19.37 3.68 -19.79
N ILE A 428 18.52 2.66 -19.85
CA ILE A 428 17.35 2.51 -18.98
C ILE A 428 17.71 2.51 -17.47
N PRO A 429 18.53 1.57 -16.96
CA PRO A 429 18.89 1.54 -15.54
C PRO A 429 19.63 2.80 -15.12
N VAL A 430 20.51 3.35 -15.97
CA VAL A 430 21.30 4.54 -15.65
C VAL A 430 20.40 5.75 -15.46
N VAL A 431 19.52 6.04 -16.42
CA VAL A 431 18.64 7.20 -16.32
C VAL A 431 17.58 6.98 -15.24
N ASN A 432 16.95 5.82 -15.17
CA ASN A 432 15.99 5.52 -14.09
C ASN A 432 16.64 5.67 -12.70
N PHE A 433 17.91 5.27 -12.55
CA PHE A 433 18.63 5.44 -11.30
C PHE A 433 18.88 6.92 -10.98
N PHE A 434 19.56 7.66 -11.85
CA PHE A 434 19.96 9.04 -11.55
C PHE A 434 18.81 10.03 -11.53
N ASP A 435 17.81 9.86 -12.40
CA ASP A 435 16.72 10.83 -12.55
C ASP A 435 15.52 10.53 -11.65
N SER A 436 15.43 9.30 -11.10
CA SER A 436 14.28 8.90 -10.29
C SER A 436 14.68 8.19 -9.00
N ILE A 437 15.27 6.99 -9.05
CA ILE A 437 15.47 6.14 -7.87
C ILE A 437 16.41 6.76 -6.84
N TYR A 438 17.57 7.26 -7.27
CA TYR A 438 18.51 7.91 -6.38
C TYR A 438 17.92 9.17 -5.74
N PRO A 439 17.28 10.09 -6.50
CA PRO A 439 16.55 11.21 -5.93
C PRO A 439 15.51 10.80 -4.87
N ILE A 440 14.65 9.81 -5.13
CA ILE A 440 13.63 9.42 -4.15
C ILE A 440 14.20 8.65 -2.95
N SER A 441 15.41 8.12 -3.02
CA SER A 441 16.08 7.45 -1.90
C SER A 441 16.66 8.44 -0.87
N LYS A 442 16.64 9.73 -1.20
CA LYS A 442 17.19 10.81 -0.39
C LYS A 442 16.14 11.47 0.46
N VAL A 443 16.46 11.65 1.74
CA VAL A 443 15.59 12.34 2.69
C VAL A 443 15.45 13.81 2.31
N GLU A 444 16.53 14.44 1.83
CA GLU A 444 16.54 15.85 1.45
C GLU A 444 15.58 16.19 0.30
N ASN A 445 15.19 15.19 -0.51
CA ASN A 445 14.25 15.37 -1.62
C ASN A 445 12.79 15.15 -1.21
N ASN A 446 12.53 14.61 -0.02
CA ASN A 446 11.19 14.56 0.57
C ASN A 446 11.10 15.56 1.73
N GLU A 447 10.68 16.79 1.40
CA GLU A 447 10.50 17.88 2.36
C GLU A 447 9.57 17.50 3.53
N ILE A 448 8.45 16.80 3.26
CA ILE A 448 7.51 16.36 4.30
C ILE A 448 8.20 15.41 5.28
N TYR A 449 9.02 14.48 4.77
CA TYR A 449 9.75 13.55 5.61
C TYR A 449 10.84 14.25 6.41
N ALA A 450 11.66 15.08 5.76
CA ALA A 450 12.70 15.85 6.41
C ALA A 450 12.14 16.74 7.52
N ARG A 451 11.01 17.42 7.28
CA ARG A 451 10.28 18.23 8.26
C ARG A 451 9.74 17.39 9.41
N THR A 452 9.25 16.18 9.12
CA THR A 452 8.81 15.24 10.17
C THR A 452 9.97 14.76 11.04
N LEU A 453 11.13 14.45 10.45
CA LEU A 453 12.34 14.10 11.20
C LEU A 453 12.85 15.28 12.03
N PHE A 454 12.71 16.51 11.53
CA PHE A 454 12.98 17.71 12.30
C PHE A 454 12.03 17.82 13.52
N ILE A 455 10.72 17.66 13.32
CA ILE A 455 9.72 17.66 14.40
C ILE A 455 10.07 16.60 15.45
N LYS A 456 10.41 15.37 15.02
CA LYS A 456 10.81 14.25 15.89
C LYS A 456 11.93 14.60 16.87
N LYS A 457 12.86 15.51 16.51
CA LYS A 457 13.97 15.92 17.40
C LYS A 457 13.50 16.72 18.62
N TYR A 458 12.33 17.38 18.55
CA TYR A 458 11.83 18.28 19.59
C TYR A 458 10.62 17.74 20.34
N VAL A 459 9.95 16.73 19.80
CA VAL A 459 8.75 16.15 20.41
C VAL A 459 9.08 14.87 21.19
N LYS A 460 8.44 14.70 22.35
CA LYS A 460 8.59 13.50 23.16
C LYS A 460 7.63 12.40 22.68
N LYS A 461 8.08 11.15 22.75
CA LYS A 461 7.26 9.97 22.45
C LYS A 461 5.98 9.98 23.29
N GLY A 462 4.83 9.75 22.65
CA GLY A 462 3.51 9.79 23.30
C GLY A 462 2.91 11.18 23.46
N GLY A 463 3.62 12.25 23.08
CA GLY A 463 3.06 13.59 22.98
C GLY A 463 2.07 13.73 21.81
N VAL A 464 1.53 14.94 21.62
CA VAL A 464 0.60 15.28 20.53
C VAL A 464 1.08 16.51 19.78
N VAL A 465 1.07 16.47 18.45
CA VAL A 465 1.40 17.62 17.59
C VAL A 465 0.14 18.15 16.92
N ILE A 466 -0.09 19.45 17.02
CA ILE A 466 -1.19 20.15 16.38
C ILE A 466 -0.69 20.75 15.07
N ILE A 467 -1.37 20.40 13.99
CA ILE A 467 -1.06 20.81 12.61
C ILE A 467 -2.31 21.36 11.93
N SER A 468 -2.15 22.08 10.81
CA SER A 468 -3.33 22.54 10.06
C SER A 468 -3.90 21.40 9.21
N GLY A 469 -3.04 20.58 8.59
CA GLY A 469 -3.46 19.55 7.64
C GLY A 469 -3.96 20.13 6.31
N ILE A 470 -3.70 21.42 6.07
CA ILE A 470 -4.11 22.18 4.89
C ILE A 470 -2.89 22.42 3.99
N SER A 471 -3.09 22.42 2.67
CA SER A 471 -2.06 22.72 1.68
C SER A 471 -0.84 21.78 1.86
N TYR A 472 0.37 22.33 1.90
CA TYR A 472 1.63 21.60 2.05
C TYR A 472 1.76 20.79 3.35
N SER A 473 0.99 21.11 4.40
CA SER A 473 0.97 20.33 5.66
C SER A 473 0.09 19.08 5.59
N ASN A 474 -0.77 18.95 4.58
CA ASN A 474 -1.72 17.85 4.46
C ASN A 474 -1.04 16.46 4.56
N PRO A 475 0.09 16.18 3.88
CA PRO A 475 0.78 14.91 4.04
C PRO A 475 1.34 14.66 5.45
N GLN A 476 1.66 15.72 6.21
CA GLN A 476 2.21 15.60 7.57
C GLN A 476 1.25 14.94 8.54
N LYS A 477 -0.07 14.99 8.26
CA LYS A 477 -1.04 14.25 9.06
C LYS A 477 -0.63 12.80 9.15
N VAL A 478 -0.20 12.16 8.07
CA VAL A 478 0.21 10.74 8.15
C VAL A 478 1.65 10.57 8.60
N TYR A 479 2.55 11.43 8.13
CA TYR A 479 3.98 11.28 8.41
C TYR A 479 4.32 11.46 9.89
N ILE A 480 3.71 12.44 10.57
CA ILE A 480 4.05 12.74 11.97
C ILE A 480 3.81 11.52 12.88
N PRO A 481 2.62 10.89 12.90
CA PRO A 481 2.42 9.71 13.74
C PRO A 481 3.25 8.51 13.30
N ALA A 482 3.48 8.34 11.99
CA ALA A 482 4.25 7.22 11.47
C ALA A 482 5.72 7.27 11.93
N PHE A 483 6.36 8.44 11.87
CA PHE A 483 7.80 8.55 12.05
C PHE A 483 8.24 9.22 13.36
N ALA A 484 7.42 10.09 13.95
CA ALA A 484 7.74 10.78 15.19
C ALA A 484 7.19 10.09 16.45
N ASN A 485 6.34 9.05 16.31
CA ASN A 485 5.74 8.31 17.43
C ASN A 485 4.97 9.21 18.42
N VAL A 486 4.20 10.14 17.86
CA VAL A 486 3.34 11.10 18.57
C VAL A 486 1.94 11.07 17.98
N GLY A 487 0.94 11.41 18.79
CA GLY A 487 -0.40 11.67 18.30
C GLY A 487 -0.46 12.95 17.47
N ARG A 488 -1.61 13.19 16.81
CA ARG A 488 -1.86 14.42 16.05
C ARG A 488 -3.26 14.97 16.30
N ILE A 489 -3.37 16.29 16.24
CA ILE A 489 -4.64 17.00 16.01
C ILE A 489 -4.47 17.77 14.70
N SER A 490 -5.44 17.66 13.80
CA SER A 490 -5.40 18.26 12.45
C SER A 490 -6.66 19.05 12.19
N PHE A 491 -6.55 20.31 11.78
CA PHE A 491 -7.72 21.16 11.54
C PHE A 491 -8.59 20.61 10.40
N ASP A 492 -7.98 20.18 9.29
CA ASP A 492 -8.70 19.59 8.16
C ASP A 492 -9.59 18.42 8.62
N LEU A 493 -9.06 17.46 9.38
CA LEU A 493 -9.81 16.31 9.86
C LEU A 493 -10.94 16.72 10.82
N ILE A 494 -10.76 17.76 11.63
CA ILE A 494 -11.83 18.24 12.51
C ILE A 494 -12.96 18.86 11.68
N PHE A 495 -12.63 19.77 10.75
CA PHE A 495 -13.62 20.58 10.06
C PHE A 495 -14.21 19.92 8.80
N VAL A 496 -13.57 18.90 8.23
CA VAL A 496 -14.14 18.07 7.16
C VAL A 496 -15.36 17.28 7.67
N TYR A 497 -15.31 16.78 8.91
CA TYR A 497 -16.35 15.90 9.46
C TYR A 497 -17.34 16.58 10.40
N ASN A 498 -17.23 17.90 10.62
CA ASN A 498 -18.06 18.62 11.58
C ASN A 498 -18.43 20.01 11.07
N SER A 499 -19.61 20.50 11.48
CA SER A 499 -19.94 21.93 11.28
C SER A 499 -18.91 22.82 11.95
N LYS A 500 -18.85 24.09 11.54
CA LYS A 500 -17.99 25.11 12.12
C LYS A 500 -18.04 25.13 13.65
N GLU A 501 -19.24 25.24 14.22
CA GLU A 501 -19.47 25.40 15.66
C GLU A 501 -19.01 24.16 16.41
N LYS A 502 -19.39 22.97 15.92
CA LYS A 502 -19.01 21.70 16.51
C LYS A 502 -17.50 21.44 16.40
N GLY A 503 -16.89 21.77 15.26
CA GLY A 503 -15.44 21.62 15.05
C GLY A 503 -14.62 22.51 15.97
N LEU A 504 -15.02 23.79 16.15
CA LEU A 504 -14.37 24.71 17.10
C LEU A 504 -14.48 24.19 18.54
N GLN A 505 -15.66 23.68 18.93
CA GLN A 505 -15.85 23.09 20.24
C GLN A 505 -15.02 21.82 20.45
N ILE A 506 -14.95 20.93 19.45
CA ILE A 506 -14.11 19.72 19.51
C ILE A 506 -12.64 20.08 19.67
N LEU A 507 -12.14 21.03 18.87
CA LEU A 507 -10.76 21.49 18.96
C LEU A 507 -10.46 22.01 20.37
N LYS A 508 -11.29 22.93 20.89
CA LYS A 508 -11.15 23.46 22.25
C LYS A 508 -11.13 22.35 23.30
N ASN A 509 -12.08 21.42 23.25
CA ASN A 509 -12.19 20.32 24.20
C ASN A 509 -10.97 19.40 24.17
N GLN A 510 -10.45 19.07 22.97
CA GLN A 510 -9.27 18.23 22.82
C GLN A 510 -8.02 18.90 23.42
N LEU A 511 -7.82 20.20 23.19
CA LEU A 511 -6.68 20.94 23.76
C LEU A 511 -6.74 20.99 25.30
N GLU A 512 -7.92 21.28 25.85
CA GLU A 512 -8.12 21.31 27.30
C GLU A 512 -7.89 19.93 27.92
N MET A 513 -8.40 18.87 27.30
CA MET A 513 -8.19 17.49 27.74
C MET A 513 -6.69 17.13 27.79
N LEU A 514 -5.95 17.42 26.72
CA LEU A 514 -4.51 17.13 26.66
C LEU A 514 -3.73 17.87 27.75
N MET A 515 -4.03 19.15 27.98
CA MET A 515 -3.37 19.93 29.04
C MET A 515 -3.71 19.42 30.44
N ASN A 516 -4.96 19.08 30.69
CA ASN A 516 -5.42 18.56 31.98
C ASN A 516 -4.79 17.19 32.29
N GLN A 517 -4.53 16.38 31.27
CA GLN A 517 -3.85 15.08 31.39
C GLN A 517 -2.33 15.20 31.49
N GLY A 518 -1.77 16.41 31.36
CA GLY A 518 -0.33 16.64 31.36
C GLY A 518 0.37 16.06 30.13
N VAL A 519 -0.34 15.83 29.03
CA VAL A 519 0.24 15.31 27.78
C VAL A 519 1.08 16.41 27.14
N ASP A 520 2.37 16.12 26.88
CA ASP A 520 3.26 17.02 26.16
C ASP A 520 2.64 17.35 24.78
N THR A 521 2.22 18.62 24.61
CA THR A 521 1.53 19.07 23.41
C THR A 521 2.35 20.11 22.68
N TYR A 522 2.41 19.96 21.38
CA TYR A 522 3.23 20.76 20.49
C TYR A 522 2.36 21.38 19.40
N VAL A 523 2.76 22.55 18.92
CA VAL A 523 2.11 23.29 17.86
C VAL A 523 3.13 23.62 16.79
N LEU A 524 2.79 23.36 15.53
CA LEU A 524 3.55 23.89 14.40
C LEU A 524 3.06 25.31 14.08
N SER A 525 3.97 26.27 13.91
CA SER A 525 3.58 27.67 13.68
C SER A 525 2.71 27.90 12.44
N GLU A 526 2.71 26.96 11.49
CA GLU A 526 1.87 26.99 10.29
C GLU A 526 0.37 27.04 10.61
N ILE A 527 -0.08 26.61 11.80
CA ILE A 527 -1.50 26.68 12.15
C ILE A 527 -2.02 28.12 12.21
N PHE A 528 -1.10 29.09 12.27
CA PHE A 528 -1.39 30.52 12.28
C PHE A 528 -0.96 31.24 10.97
N SER A 529 -0.62 30.50 9.91
CA SER A 529 -0.23 31.09 8.62
C SER A 529 -1.43 31.58 7.82
N ASP A 530 -1.15 32.44 6.83
CA ASP A 530 -2.15 32.92 5.88
C ASP A 530 -2.71 31.77 5.03
N ASP A 531 -1.88 30.80 4.61
CA ASP A 531 -2.34 29.60 3.91
C ASP A 531 -3.38 28.80 4.71
N THR A 532 -3.13 28.65 6.02
CA THR A 532 -4.09 27.99 6.92
C THR A 532 -5.35 28.83 7.07
N ALA A 533 -5.23 30.16 7.20
CA ALA A 533 -6.37 31.06 7.26
C ALA A 533 -7.25 30.98 6.00
N ASP A 534 -6.63 30.91 4.82
CA ASP A 534 -7.31 30.76 3.54
C ASP A 534 -7.98 29.40 3.41
N GLY A 535 -7.30 28.31 3.77
CA GLY A 535 -7.90 26.98 3.74
C GLY A 535 -9.05 26.81 4.73
N LEU A 536 -9.03 27.48 5.88
CA LEU A 536 -10.14 27.44 6.84
C LEU A 536 -11.43 28.08 6.32
N LYS A 537 -11.35 29.00 5.34
CA LYS A 537 -12.52 29.65 4.72
C LYS A 537 -13.48 28.65 4.10
N GLN A 538 -12.99 27.51 3.61
CA GLN A 538 -13.84 26.46 3.01
C GLN A 538 -14.85 25.89 4.01
N TRP A 539 -14.56 25.93 5.32
CA TRP A 539 -15.45 25.51 6.40
C TRP A 539 -16.07 26.68 7.16
N LYS A 540 -15.98 27.91 6.60
CA LYS A 540 -16.46 29.16 7.22
C LYS A 540 -15.81 29.48 8.58
N VAL A 541 -14.63 28.92 8.85
CA VAL A 541 -13.85 29.17 10.07
C VAL A 541 -12.89 30.32 9.80
N SER A 542 -12.83 31.30 10.70
CA SER A 542 -11.88 32.41 10.63
C SER A 542 -10.64 32.13 11.48
N MET A 543 -9.50 32.70 11.09
CA MET A 543 -8.26 32.62 11.88
C MET A 543 -8.41 33.27 13.27
N ASN A 544 -9.28 34.26 13.43
CA ASN A 544 -9.55 34.89 14.73
C ASN A 544 -10.21 33.92 15.70
N GLU A 545 -11.14 33.09 15.23
CA GLU A 545 -11.77 32.05 16.06
C GLU A 545 -10.76 31.00 16.52
N ILE A 546 -9.84 30.59 15.63
CA ILE A 546 -8.71 29.72 16.00
C ILE A 546 -7.82 30.40 17.05
N LYS A 547 -7.40 31.65 16.82
CA LYS A 547 -6.54 32.40 17.76
C LYS A 547 -7.20 32.57 19.13
N GLU A 548 -8.51 32.79 19.20
CA GLU A 548 -9.24 32.86 20.47
C GLU A 548 -9.24 31.53 21.22
N ILE A 549 -9.32 30.38 20.54
CA ILE A 549 -9.15 29.06 21.18
C ILE A 549 -7.75 28.91 21.78
N PHE A 550 -6.70 29.42 21.10
CA PHE A 550 -5.31 29.30 21.55
C PHE A 550 -4.85 30.40 22.54
N LYS A 551 -5.66 31.43 22.79
CA LYS A 551 -5.37 32.56 23.70
C LYS A 551 -5.08 32.17 25.17
N PRO A 552 -5.70 31.12 25.75
CA PRO A 552 -5.39 30.66 27.12
C PRO A 552 -4.03 29.97 27.27
N TYR A 553 -3.28 29.81 26.18
CA TYR A 553 -2.03 29.07 26.14
C TYR A 553 -0.85 29.99 25.81
N GLU A 554 0.34 29.59 26.22
CA GLU A 554 1.61 30.19 25.84
C GLU A 554 2.49 29.17 25.10
N PHE A 555 3.41 29.67 24.27
CA PHE A 555 4.20 28.85 23.38
C PHE A 555 5.69 29.07 23.64
N LYS A 556 6.42 27.99 23.86
CA LYS A 556 7.88 27.99 23.91
C LYS A 556 8.42 27.43 22.60
N VAL A 557 9.13 28.24 21.82
CA VAL A 557 9.81 27.77 20.60
C VAL A 557 10.91 26.79 20.99
N LEU A 558 10.87 25.59 20.43
CA LEU A 558 11.89 24.56 20.64
C LEU A 558 12.89 24.52 19.49
N GLY A 559 12.43 24.78 18.26
CA GLY A 559 13.26 24.81 17.07
C GLY A 559 12.57 25.50 15.90
N VAL A 560 13.38 25.96 14.94
CA VAL A 560 12.94 26.59 13.69
C VAL A 560 13.51 25.79 12.52
N TYR A 561 12.65 25.34 11.61
CA TYR A 561 13.03 24.67 10.37
C TYR A 561 13.51 25.69 9.34
N TYR A 562 14.21 25.27 8.28
CA TYR A 562 14.84 26.21 7.34
C TYR A 562 13.84 27.12 6.61
N ASP A 563 12.59 26.68 6.46
CA ASP A 563 11.48 27.41 5.85
C ASP A 563 10.82 28.43 6.81
N GLY A 564 11.30 28.51 8.06
CA GLY A 564 10.74 29.37 9.11
C GLY A 564 9.65 28.71 9.97
N MET A 565 9.22 27.48 9.68
CA MET A 565 8.29 26.74 10.55
C MET A 565 8.90 26.53 11.93
N LYS A 566 8.18 26.92 12.98
CA LYS A 566 8.58 26.71 14.37
C LYS A 566 7.86 25.50 14.94
N VAL A 567 8.60 24.65 15.64
CA VAL A 567 8.03 23.65 16.56
C VAL A 567 7.97 24.29 17.94
N MET A 568 6.77 24.42 18.49
CA MET A 568 6.53 25.10 19.75
C MET A 568 5.90 24.13 20.75
N GLN A 569 6.39 24.12 21.99
CA GLN A 569 5.69 23.44 23.07
C GLN A 569 4.63 24.37 23.65
N MET A 570 3.42 23.84 23.82
CA MET A 570 2.27 24.58 24.32
C MET A 570 2.11 24.35 25.83
N PHE A 571 1.90 25.43 26.58
CA PHE A 571 1.63 25.41 28.00
C PHE A 571 0.37 26.22 28.33
N PRO A 572 -0.39 25.86 29.38
CA PRO A 572 -1.44 26.74 29.88
C PRO A 572 -0.81 28.04 30.41
N LYS A 573 -1.25 29.19 29.88
CA LYS A 573 -0.77 30.49 30.35
C LYS A 573 -1.13 30.68 31.82
N LYS A 574 -0.20 31.16 32.65
CA LYS A 574 -0.45 31.40 34.08
C LYS A 574 -1.73 32.22 34.28
N ASN A 575 -2.56 31.79 35.23
CA ASN A 575 -3.88 32.35 35.56
C ASN A 575 -4.97 32.19 34.47
N SER A 576 -4.71 31.49 33.36
CA SER A 576 -5.78 31.12 32.44
C SER A 576 -6.69 30.07 33.08
N VAL A 577 -7.94 29.97 32.58
CA VAL A 577 -8.89 28.93 33.04
C VAL A 577 -8.27 27.53 32.93
N VAL A 578 -7.53 27.26 31.86
CA VAL A 578 -6.86 25.97 31.65
C VAL A 578 -5.73 25.74 32.67
N TYR A 579 -4.96 26.78 33.00
CA TYR A 579 -3.92 26.69 34.04
C TYR A 579 -4.51 26.42 35.42
N LEU A 580 -5.57 27.16 35.79
CA LEU A 580 -6.25 27.00 37.07
C LEU A 580 -6.88 25.61 37.17
N ARG A 581 -7.50 25.11 36.10
CA ARG A 581 -8.07 23.77 36.04
C ARG A 581 -7.00 22.69 36.18
N LYS A 582 -5.88 22.82 35.47
CA LYS A 582 -4.74 21.90 35.61
C LYS A 582 -4.21 21.89 37.06
N THR A 583 -4.01 23.06 37.65
CA THR A 583 -3.55 23.20 39.06
C THR A 583 -4.55 22.55 40.03
N ALA A 584 -5.85 22.75 39.80
CA ALA A 584 -6.89 22.12 40.61
C ALA A 584 -6.84 20.59 40.51
N LEU A 585 -6.60 20.03 39.32
CA LEU A 585 -6.47 18.59 39.12
C LEU A 585 -5.19 18.01 39.75
N GLU A 586 -4.08 18.75 39.72
CA GLU A 586 -2.86 18.36 40.43
C GLU A 586 -3.13 18.26 41.94
N HIS A 587 -3.81 19.24 42.54
CA HIS A 587 -4.23 19.19 43.94
C HIS A 587 -5.24 18.05 44.22
N TYR A 588 -6.19 17.82 43.32
CA TYR A 588 -7.14 16.71 43.44
C TYR A 588 -6.43 15.36 43.49
N ASN A 589 -5.48 15.14 42.57
CA ASN A 589 -4.70 13.90 42.48
C ASN A 589 -3.77 13.73 43.70
N ALA A 590 -3.25 14.83 44.26
CA ALA A 590 -2.49 14.86 45.50
C ALA A 590 -3.36 14.69 46.76
N LYS A 591 -4.69 14.53 46.62
CA LYS A 591 -5.68 14.48 47.71
C LYS A 591 -5.73 15.76 48.57
N GLU A 592 -5.30 16.89 48.02
CA GLU A 592 -5.34 18.21 48.65
C GLU A 592 -6.67 18.91 48.32
N TYR A 593 -7.80 18.34 48.76
CA TYR A 593 -9.13 18.74 48.30
C TYR A 593 -9.49 20.21 48.59
N ASN A 594 -8.95 20.81 49.66
CA ASN A 594 -9.13 22.25 49.93
C ASN A 594 -8.50 23.11 48.83
N LYS A 595 -7.22 22.88 48.53
CA LYS A 595 -6.50 23.62 47.48
C LYS A 595 -7.09 23.40 46.10
N CYS A 596 -7.62 22.19 45.85
CA CYS A 596 -8.38 21.89 44.64
C CYS A 596 -9.62 22.78 44.52
N LEU A 597 -10.44 22.86 45.57
CA LEU A 597 -11.62 23.73 45.61
C LEU A 597 -11.23 25.20 45.46
N ASP A 598 -10.21 25.67 46.18
CA ASP A 598 -9.71 27.05 46.07
C ASP A 598 -9.32 27.39 44.63
N SER A 599 -8.66 26.46 43.94
CA SER A 599 -8.27 26.62 42.53
C SER A 599 -9.48 26.71 41.59
N PHE A 600 -10.51 25.89 41.80
CA PHE A 600 -11.75 25.95 41.01
C PHE A 600 -12.59 27.20 41.31
N GLN A 601 -12.54 27.73 42.52
CA GLN A 601 -13.27 28.95 42.90
C GLN A 601 -12.82 30.17 42.09
N VAL A 602 -11.54 30.24 41.73
CA VAL A 602 -10.98 31.32 40.89
C VAL A 602 -11.48 31.24 39.44
N ILE A 603 -11.90 30.07 38.95
CA ILE A 603 -12.46 29.92 37.61
C ILE A 603 -13.87 30.52 37.59
N PRO A 604 -14.16 31.50 36.70
CA PRO A 604 -15.51 32.09 36.58
C PRO A 604 -16.57 31.02 36.31
N GLU A 605 -17.74 31.16 36.90
CA GLU A 605 -18.79 30.13 36.83
C GLU A 605 -19.18 29.77 35.39
N LYS A 606 -19.20 30.77 34.50
CA LYS A 606 -19.48 30.61 33.06
C LYS A 606 -18.43 29.81 32.29
N ASP A 607 -17.21 29.71 32.82
CA ASP A 607 -16.07 29.02 32.20
C ASP A 607 -15.83 27.64 32.81
N ARG A 608 -16.56 27.28 33.87
CA ARG A 608 -16.56 25.94 34.45
C ARG A 608 -17.32 24.98 33.54
N THR A 609 -16.77 23.80 33.34
CA THR A 609 -17.34 22.71 32.56
C THR A 609 -18.12 21.74 33.46
N ALA A 610 -18.92 20.85 32.84
CA ALA A 610 -19.54 19.74 33.56
C ALA A 610 -18.49 18.90 34.34
N PHE A 611 -17.32 18.70 33.73
CA PHE A 611 -16.20 18.00 34.35
C PHE A 611 -15.68 18.72 35.59
N ASP A 612 -15.54 20.05 35.54
CA ASP A 612 -15.08 20.83 36.70
C ASP A 612 -16.04 20.66 37.89
N TYR A 613 -17.34 20.82 37.64
CA TYR A 613 -18.37 20.61 38.66
C TYR A 613 -18.39 19.18 39.21
N LYS A 614 -18.10 18.19 38.37
CA LYS A 614 -17.96 16.79 38.80
C LYS A 614 -16.80 16.62 39.79
N ILE A 615 -15.63 17.20 39.48
CA ILE A 615 -14.46 17.15 40.36
C ILE A 615 -14.69 17.95 41.65
N ILE A 616 -15.28 19.15 41.56
CA ILE A 616 -15.66 19.95 42.73
C ILE A 616 -16.59 19.14 43.65
N GLY A 617 -17.62 18.49 43.11
CA GLY A 617 -18.52 17.65 43.88
C GLY A 617 -17.79 16.47 44.55
N ASN A 618 -16.81 15.88 43.86
CA ASN A 618 -15.96 14.84 44.43
C ASN A 618 -15.07 15.37 45.58
N CYS A 619 -14.53 16.58 45.47
CA CYS A 619 -13.79 17.19 46.58
C CYS A 619 -14.65 17.37 47.82
N TYR A 620 -15.89 17.85 47.65
CA TYR A 620 -16.83 18.01 48.77
C TYR A 620 -17.22 16.68 49.40
N ILE A 621 -17.43 15.61 48.61
CA ILE A 621 -17.73 14.29 49.20
C ILE A 621 -16.56 13.76 50.03
N PHE A 622 -15.32 13.93 49.58
CA PHE A 622 -14.13 13.52 50.35
C PHE A 622 -13.92 14.36 51.62
N LYS A 623 -14.54 15.54 51.69
CA LYS A 623 -14.59 16.39 52.87
C LYS A 623 -15.80 16.16 53.77
N ASN A 624 -16.62 15.14 53.49
CA ASN A 624 -17.89 14.86 54.17
C ASN A 624 -18.95 15.98 54.03
N ASP A 625 -18.85 16.84 53.02
CA ASP A 625 -19.87 17.85 52.71
C ASP A 625 -20.79 17.35 51.60
N ARG A 626 -21.82 16.61 52.00
CA ARG A 626 -22.74 15.96 51.05
C ARG A 626 -23.61 16.96 50.30
N ASN A 627 -23.99 18.06 50.93
CA ASN A 627 -24.92 19.03 50.35
C ASN A 627 -24.27 19.75 49.17
N ASP A 628 -23.06 20.26 49.36
CA ASP A 628 -22.31 20.91 48.30
C ASP A 628 -21.86 19.93 47.21
N ALA A 629 -21.58 18.66 47.57
CA ALA A 629 -21.29 17.62 46.59
C ALA A 629 -22.47 17.42 45.62
N VAL A 630 -23.67 17.21 46.16
CA VAL A 630 -24.90 17.01 45.37
C VAL A 630 -25.24 18.25 44.55
N LEU A 631 -25.07 19.46 45.11
CA LEU A 631 -25.32 20.71 44.39
C LEU A 631 -24.44 20.82 43.14
N ASN A 632 -23.14 20.55 43.27
CA ASN A 632 -22.20 20.63 42.15
C ASN A 632 -22.43 19.50 41.13
N TRP A 633 -22.71 18.27 41.57
CA TRP A 633 -23.07 17.19 40.64
C TRP A 633 -24.36 17.47 39.87
N LYS A 634 -25.37 18.11 40.48
CA LYS A 634 -26.58 18.56 39.75
C LYS A 634 -26.23 19.61 38.68
N LYS A 635 -25.36 20.57 38.99
CA LYS A 635 -24.84 21.52 37.98
C LYS A 635 -24.13 20.80 36.84
N ALA A 636 -23.24 19.86 37.15
CA ALA A 636 -22.55 19.04 36.15
C ALA A 636 -23.55 18.27 35.25
N LEU A 637 -24.57 17.63 35.83
CA LEU A 637 -25.56 16.85 35.08
C LEU A 637 -26.46 17.74 34.21
N ASN A 638 -26.78 18.96 34.66
CA ASN A 638 -27.52 19.92 33.84
C ASN A 638 -26.71 20.34 32.60
N MET A 639 -25.38 20.37 32.70
CA MET A 639 -24.49 20.70 31.60
C MET A 639 -24.21 19.49 30.69
N ASP A 640 -24.17 18.27 31.24
CA ASP A 640 -24.05 17.02 30.48
C ASP A 640 -25.11 15.99 30.92
N PRO A 641 -26.34 16.09 30.38
CA PRO A 641 -27.43 15.19 30.74
C PRO A 641 -27.21 13.73 30.32
N GLN A 642 -26.16 13.44 29.54
CA GLN A 642 -25.85 12.09 29.06
C GLN A 642 -24.87 11.33 29.97
N ASP A 643 -24.27 11.98 30.99
CA ASP A 643 -23.36 11.32 31.94
C ASP A 643 -24.13 10.38 32.89
N ASN A 644 -24.30 9.12 32.48
CA ASN A 644 -25.00 8.10 33.27
C ASN A 644 -24.31 7.79 34.60
N ASN A 645 -22.98 7.88 34.66
CA ASN A 645 -22.24 7.70 35.90
C ASN A 645 -22.62 8.78 36.92
N LEU A 646 -22.74 10.03 36.46
CA LEU A 646 -23.18 11.13 37.31
C LEU A 646 -24.63 10.98 37.80
N LYS A 647 -25.53 10.43 36.97
CA LYS A 647 -26.91 10.08 37.39
C LYS A 647 -26.91 9.04 38.51
N ASP A 648 -26.07 8.02 38.40
CA ASP A 648 -25.95 6.97 39.42
C ASP A 648 -25.36 7.52 40.73
N ILE A 649 -24.34 8.39 40.64
CA ILE A 649 -23.78 9.11 41.79
C ILE A 649 -24.88 9.93 42.47
N LEU A 650 -25.68 10.68 41.72
CA LEU A 650 -26.77 11.48 42.26
C LEU A 650 -27.91 10.63 42.83
N ARG A 651 -28.23 9.47 42.26
CA ARG A 651 -29.20 8.54 42.87
C ARG A 651 -28.68 8.00 44.21
N LYS A 652 -27.39 7.73 44.31
CA LYS A 652 -26.76 7.22 45.55
C LYS A 652 -26.67 8.27 46.65
N TYR A 653 -26.29 9.50 46.30
CA TYR A 653 -25.98 10.56 47.27
C TYR A 653 -27.01 11.68 47.34
N GLY A 654 -27.88 11.85 46.34
CA GLY A 654 -28.79 12.98 46.20
C GLY A 654 -30.18 12.83 46.83
N GLN A 655 -30.59 11.60 47.18
CA GLN A 655 -31.98 11.20 47.52
C GLN A 655 -33.00 11.59 46.46
#